data_AF-A0AAN6X4M9-F1
#
_entry.id   AF-A0AAN6X4M9-F1
#
_cell.length_a   1.000
_cell.length_b   1.000
_cell.length_c   1.000
_cell.angle_alpha   90.00
_cell.angle_beta   90.00
_cell.angle_gamma   90.00
#
_symmetry.space_group_name_H-M   'P 1'
#
loop_
_entity.id
_entity.type
_entity.pdbx_description
1 polymer ?
#
loop_
_entity_poly.entity_id
_entity_poly.type
_entity_poly.pdbx_seq_one_letter_code
_entity_poly.pdbx_strand_id
1 'polypeptide(L)'
;MLIPPRYIPSLMKLTLDAAATDPPLLDRHSTINSYSTSGTTYPKLRVFYRKHQQADNLPIDPAPIPLLVFIHGLGGSIAQFHSLLSSLTQIATCLAVDLPGCGRSELKPESWDAYSTDKLAELLETIIEDHRELNQGVVLIAHSMGGSLAALLANPRKTPKTPLHKHVLGLVGICPTSAPPTEKQVRLFRIGLCIPEFIFNIWRAYDRRGGAESASVARFVGPNADAEAKRLQNIYNWQSKTPTWRRMAWGALPVYTNGVPQGGIPTPDVWAGLNIPVFLIGGEADHVTPPSQVRGIVGLLEGKSVDEIEANEAQAIVDAAAPVDTGPVDPGTYDSRDDEAQDSVGSDGTSSSDSGRRRHVILRSIPPPEPPAQPVAIPPLPSHPKKVVKSVIIPGAGHGVLYTAPIVPGLVSDFIAEHVTGRLSLSWQLQYLCRDGKWDVKNLEKWKKVEPVSDPIVGIFRAIKTLREVDEKHCPRLFVHEWGEVIKDVIDISHDNPVYDPEGLVRGGIMYHKFPTLSKVPPGDTEIEGFIQLVEKIQNSQKERALKENWIGPGFIGVHCHYGFNRTGFLICCYLIEKENYPVQEAIDVFAKARPNGIKHKHFKDRLFVRKQTSKRASEQTPLLAETTTRRNSEDSHRLAEEEDAALHGTSLSSSSPSSSRRKSVREILLFTWALLATAGVIVLAVVLQHRNATTTPAPVPGDPMTGDPFVASSLPKKLKNKKKNLIFMVSDGMGPASLSLTRSFRQHVSGLPIDDTLTLDRHFWGTSRTRSSNSLVTDSAAGATAFSCARKSYNGAIGMEPGYKPCGTVLEAAKRAGYHTGLVVTTDITDATPACFAAHVAYRLQMDEIALQEIGEGVLGRSVDLMLGGGRCHFLPNSTSGSCRQDDTNVVDIAQKKHGWGYVDNRAGFDSLRYGKNVTLPLLGLFAAGDIPFEIDRRNMADIYPSLSEMAVTALKALEEATKDSEKGFFLMIEGSRIDHAGHINDPAAQVREVLEYDKAFKAVLDFIEQSDTEGVLVATSDHETGGLSTAWQAPLELPVYNWYPQVLAKANASAEYLARLLAEHIIATPAESKESLMTWVNEELVAKLGISDALEVELSALASNPLAAVTLFSKMISMRARVGWSTHGHSAVDVNIYSSGGPGTEKIRGNVENIEVGGFLRGYLDVDVESITKELREKMESVEVKEVEEGKGEEKEEMHGHPESWVKEV
;
A
#
# COMPACT_ATOMS: atom_id res chain seq x y z
N MET A 1 -38.07 -8.02 -41.52
CA MET A 1 -37.30 -6.92 -42.14
C MET A 1 -35.86 -7.02 -41.67
N LEU A 2 -34.90 -6.71 -42.55
CA LEU A 2 -33.46 -6.69 -42.24
C LEU A 2 -33.01 -5.26 -41.96
N ILE A 3 -32.22 -5.05 -40.90
CA ILE A 3 -31.37 -3.86 -40.71
C ILE A 3 -30.03 -4.36 -40.15
N PRO A 4 -28.89 -4.10 -40.82
CA PRO A 4 -27.59 -4.56 -40.35
C PRO A 4 -26.99 -3.59 -39.31
N PRO A 5 -26.32 -4.07 -38.25
CA PRO A 5 -25.57 -3.23 -37.33
C PRO A 5 -24.25 -2.78 -37.96
N ARG A 6 -24.23 -1.59 -38.57
CA ARG A 6 -23.00 -0.82 -38.80
C ARG A 6 -22.87 0.26 -37.72
N TYR A 7 -21.63 0.52 -37.29
CA TYR A 7 -21.27 1.47 -36.23
C TYR A 7 -21.85 1.21 -34.84
N ILE A 8 -21.21 0.29 -34.12
CA ILE A 8 -20.97 0.42 -32.69
C ILE A 8 -19.45 0.57 -32.52
N PRO A 9 -18.92 1.63 -31.89
CA PRO A 9 -17.48 1.77 -31.63
C PRO A 9 -16.96 0.61 -30.77
N SER A 10 -15.68 0.25 -30.92
CA SER A 10 -15.06 -0.91 -30.27
C SER A 10 -14.72 -0.71 -28.79
N LEU A 11 -15.70 -0.27 -28.00
CA LEU A 11 -15.67 -0.36 -26.54
C LEU A 11 -16.05 -1.77 -26.09
N MET A 12 -15.39 -2.24 -25.03
CA MET A 12 -15.45 -3.59 -24.45
C MET A 12 -16.77 -4.36 -24.70
N LYS A 13 -16.67 -5.58 -25.25
CA LYS A 13 -17.73 -6.59 -25.10
C LYS A 13 -17.98 -6.78 -23.61
N LEU A 14 -19.13 -6.34 -23.09
CA LEU A 14 -19.51 -6.62 -21.70
C LEU A 14 -19.61 -8.13 -21.51
N THR A 15 -18.69 -8.71 -20.74
CA THR A 15 -18.83 -10.06 -20.22
C THR A 15 -20.01 -10.09 -19.25
N LEU A 16 -21.03 -10.88 -19.56
CA LEU A 16 -22.22 -11.04 -18.72
C LEU A 16 -22.17 -12.33 -17.88
N ASP A 17 -21.20 -13.21 -18.13
CA ASP A 17 -20.95 -14.41 -17.34
C ASP A 17 -20.45 -14.03 -15.94
N ALA A 18 -21.05 -14.59 -14.90
CA ALA A 18 -20.64 -14.39 -13.51
C ALA A 18 -19.17 -14.83 -13.28
N ALA A 19 -18.69 -15.87 -13.97
CA ALA A 19 -17.29 -16.29 -13.91
C ALA A 19 -16.30 -15.33 -14.60
N ALA A 20 -16.80 -14.28 -15.27
CA ALA A 20 -16.01 -13.22 -15.89
C ALA A 20 -16.36 -11.80 -15.35
N THR A 21 -17.16 -11.74 -14.27
CA THR A 21 -17.47 -10.49 -13.54
C THR A 21 -17.32 -10.62 -12.03
N ASP A 22 -17.09 -11.81 -11.49
CA ASP A 22 -16.84 -12.01 -10.06
C ASP A 22 -15.57 -11.23 -9.64
N PRO A 23 -15.62 -10.48 -8.52
CA PRO A 23 -14.44 -9.81 -7.99
C PRO A 23 -13.35 -10.82 -7.57
N PRO A 24 -12.05 -10.49 -7.68
CA PRO A 24 -10.94 -11.42 -7.39
C PRO A 24 -10.94 -12.03 -5.98
N LEU A 25 -11.57 -11.35 -5.01
CA LEU A 25 -11.79 -11.90 -3.66
C LEU A 25 -12.64 -13.17 -3.70
N LEU A 26 -13.67 -13.21 -4.56
CA LEU A 26 -14.61 -14.31 -4.62
C LEU A 26 -14.05 -15.49 -5.42
N ASP A 27 -13.35 -15.26 -6.54
CA ASP A 27 -12.72 -16.34 -7.31
C ASP A 27 -11.67 -17.13 -6.50
N ARG A 28 -10.89 -16.45 -5.65
CA ARG A 28 -9.83 -17.08 -4.84
C ARG A 28 -10.37 -17.92 -3.67
N HIS A 29 -11.61 -17.69 -3.25
CA HIS A 29 -12.16 -18.24 -2.00
C HIS A 29 -13.55 -18.87 -2.17
N SER A 30 -14.02 -19.10 -3.40
CA SER A 30 -15.25 -19.84 -3.69
C SER A 30 -14.95 -21.28 -4.10
N THR A 31 -15.62 -22.24 -3.48
CA THR A 31 -15.66 -23.65 -3.88
C THR A 31 -17.03 -23.99 -4.48
N ILE A 32 -17.13 -25.08 -5.25
CA ILE A 32 -18.42 -25.59 -5.77
C ILE A 32 -18.63 -26.99 -5.21
N ASN A 33 -19.56 -27.10 -4.26
CA ASN A 33 -19.76 -28.30 -3.44
C ASN A 33 -21.17 -28.89 -3.67
N SER A 34 -21.36 -30.15 -3.31
CA SER A 34 -22.65 -30.84 -3.37
C SER A 34 -23.21 -31.02 -1.95
N TYR A 35 -24.48 -30.65 -1.74
CA TYR A 35 -25.15 -30.76 -0.43
C TYR A 35 -26.47 -31.53 -0.52
N SER A 36 -26.79 -32.30 0.52
CA SER A 36 -28.02 -33.09 0.62
C SER A 36 -28.83 -32.72 1.86
N THR A 37 -30.10 -32.39 1.65
CA THR A 37 -31.12 -32.19 2.68
C THR A 37 -32.17 -33.31 2.61
N SER A 38 -33.15 -33.29 3.51
CA SER A 38 -34.15 -34.36 3.66
C SER A 38 -34.98 -34.52 2.37
N GLY A 39 -34.64 -35.52 1.56
CA GLY A 39 -35.27 -35.81 0.27
C GLY A 39 -34.82 -34.92 -0.91
N THR A 40 -33.70 -34.19 -0.83
CA THR A 40 -33.27 -33.27 -1.89
C THR A 40 -31.74 -33.12 -1.95
N THR A 41 -31.14 -33.27 -3.14
CA THR A 41 -29.69 -33.09 -3.34
C THR A 41 -29.43 -31.97 -4.34
N TYR A 42 -28.59 -31.01 -3.95
CA TYR A 42 -28.14 -29.86 -4.72
C TYR A 42 -26.69 -30.13 -5.17
N PRO A 43 -26.44 -30.48 -6.44
CA PRO A 43 -25.18 -31.10 -6.86
C PRO A 43 -24.00 -30.13 -6.99
N LYS A 44 -24.27 -28.83 -7.18
CA LYS A 44 -23.25 -27.79 -7.39
C LYS A 44 -23.74 -26.45 -6.86
N LEU A 45 -23.39 -26.15 -5.62
CA LEU A 45 -23.60 -24.85 -5.00
C LEU A 45 -22.26 -24.16 -4.78
N ARG A 46 -22.17 -22.89 -5.17
CA ARG A 46 -21.01 -22.05 -4.88
C ARG A 46 -21.08 -21.59 -3.43
N VAL A 47 -20.01 -21.89 -2.69
CA VAL A 47 -19.81 -21.46 -1.31
C VAL A 47 -18.49 -20.69 -1.23
N PHE A 48 -18.56 -19.44 -0.82
CA PHE A 48 -17.41 -18.62 -0.45
C PHE A 48 -17.07 -18.86 1.02
N TYR A 49 -15.82 -19.16 1.32
CA TYR A 49 -15.33 -19.29 2.69
C TYR A 49 -13.93 -18.68 2.83
N ARG A 50 -13.77 -17.71 3.73
CA ARG A 50 -12.48 -17.09 4.06
C ARG A 50 -12.29 -17.04 5.57
N LYS A 51 -11.38 -17.89 6.08
CA LYS A 51 -10.88 -17.81 7.46
C LYS A 51 -10.24 -16.43 7.69
N HIS A 52 -10.50 -15.82 8.85
CA HIS A 52 -9.88 -14.56 9.23
C HIS A 52 -8.34 -14.68 9.22
N GLN A 53 -7.65 -13.71 8.63
CA GLN A 53 -6.19 -13.79 8.38
C GLN A 53 -5.35 -13.86 9.67
N GLN A 54 -5.86 -13.33 10.77
CA GLN A 54 -5.19 -13.36 12.08
C GLN A 54 -5.92 -14.26 13.09
N ALA A 55 -6.78 -15.19 12.63
CA ALA A 55 -7.54 -16.10 13.49
C ALA A 55 -6.64 -16.85 14.49
N ASP A 56 -5.49 -17.36 14.00
CA ASP A 56 -4.54 -18.15 14.79
C ASP A 56 -3.71 -17.31 15.77
N ASN A 57 -3.80 -15.97 15.68
CA ASN A 57 -3.18 -15.01 16.61
C ASN A 57 -4.19 -14.37 17.58
N LEU A 58 -5.48 -14.71 17.47
CA LEU A 58 -6.53 -14.27 18.40
C LEU A 58 -6.90 -15.39 19.40
N PRO A 59 -7.41 -15.06 20.60
CA PRO A 59 -7.81 -16.07 21.58
C PRO A 59 -8.97 -16.96 21.08
N ILE A 60 -8.71 -18.28 21.04
CA ILE A 60 -9.68 -19.32 20.62
C ILE A 60 -10.34 -20.09 21.79
N ASP A 61 -9.92 -19.82 23.02
CA ASP A 61 -10.44 -20.41 24.26
C ASP A 61 -11.21 -19.33 25.04
N PRO A 62 -12.43 -19.57 25.56
CA PRO A 62 -13.25 -20.79 25.50
C PRO A 62 -14.00 -21.03 24.17
N ALA A 63 -13.83 -20.14 23.19
CA ALA A 63 -14.42 -20.23 21.85
C ALA A 63 -13.65 -19.33 20.87
N PRO A 64 -13.66 -19.59 19.55
CA PRO A 64 -13.10 -18.71 18.53
C PRO A 64 -13.94 -17.44 18.31
N ILE A 65 -13.47 -16.56 17.43
CA ILE A 65 -14.27 -15.41 16.93
C ILE A 65 -15.50 -15.91 16.13
N PRO A 66 -16.62 -15.17 16.11
CA PRO A 66 -17.82 -15.57 15.38
C PRO A 66 -17.62 -15.75 13.87
N LEU A 67 -18.41 -16.67 13.30
CA LEU A 67 -18.59 -16.86 11.87
C LEU A 67 -19.66 -15.89 11.34
N LEU A 68 -19.29 -15.01 10.40
CA LEU A 68 -20.25 -14.15 9.71
C LEU A 68 -20.79 -14.86 8.46
N VAL A 69 -22.12 -15.00 8.37
CA VAL A 69 -22.79 -15.76 7.29
C VAL A 69 -23.63 -14.82 6.43
N PHE A 70 -23.30 -14.73 5.14
CA PHE A 70 -23.94 -13.82 4.19
C PHE A 70 -24.98 -14.54 3.31
N ILE A 71 -26.24 -14.10 3.39
CA ILE A 71 -27.39 -14.73 2.73
C ILE A 71 -28.08 -13.74 1.78
N HIS A 72 -28.05 -14.00 0.47
CA HIS A 72 -28.57 -13.08 -0.55
C HIS A 72 -30.09 -13.20 -0.79
N GLY A 73 -30.66 -12.16 -1.40
CA GLY A 73 -32.08 -12.06 -1.73
C GLY A 73 -32.55 -12.86 -2.95
N LEU A 74 -33.83 -12.68 -3.30
CA LEU A 74 -34.51 -13.34 -4.41
C LEU A 74 -33.83 -13.03 -5.76
N GLY A 75 -33.15 -14.03 -6.34
CA GLY A 75 -32.46 -13.90 -7.62
C GLY A 75 -31.18 -13.05 -7.59
N GLY A 76 -30.60 -12.85 -6.40
CA GLY A 76 -29.31 -12.21 -6.17
C GLY A 76 -28.09 -13.13 -6.34
N SER A 77 -26.96 -12.77 -5.74
CA SER A 77 -25.75 -13.60 -5.62
C SER A 77 -24.78 -13.08 -4.56
N ILE A 78 -23.75 -13.86 -4.19
CA ILE A 78 -22.67 -13.43 -3.28
C ILE A 78 -21.97 -12.15 -3.76
N ALA A 79 -21.88 -11.91 -5.08
CA ALA A 79 -21.21 -10.74 -5.66
C ALA A 79 -21.78 -9.40 -5.15
N GLN A 80 -23.08 -9.35 -4.82
CA GLN A 80 -23.72 -8.16 -4.27
C GLN A 80 -23.22 -7.77 -2.87
N PHE A 81 -22.60 -8.70 -2.13
CA PHE A 81 -21.97 -8.45 -0.84
C PHE A 81 -20.48 -8.09 -0.95
N HIS A 82 -19.90 -7.91 -2.14
CA HIS A 82 -18.45 -7.70 -2.30
C HIS A 82 -17.88 -6.57 -1.42
N SER A 83 -18.60 -5.45 -1.29
CA SER A 83 -18.22 -4.34 -0.39
C SER A 83 -18.13 -4.79 1.07
N LEU A 84 -19.20 -5.38 1.62
CA LEU A 84 -19.23 -5.90 2.99
C LEU A 84 -18.19 -7.00 3.21
N LEU A 85 -18.03 -7.94 2.27
CA LEU A 85 -17.04 -9.02 2.37
C LEU A 85 -15.60 -8.50 2.37
N SER A 86 -15.29 -7.45 1.60
CA SER A 86 -13.93 -6.89 1.53
C SER A 86 -13.53 -6.14 2.80
N SER A 87 -14.50 -5.59 3.52
CA SER A 87 -14.31 -5.03 4.86
C SER A 87 -14.29 -6.14 5.93
N LEU A 88 -15.39 -6.88 6.07
CA LEU A 88 -15.64 -7.75 7.23
C LEU A 88 -14.72 -8.99 7.28
N THR A 89 -14.14 -9.43 6.16
CA THR A 89 -13.10 -10.48 6.17
C THR A 89 -11.76 -10.04 6.80
N GLN A 90 -11.60 -8.75 7.14
CA GLN A 90 -10.47 -8.23 7.91
C GLN A 90 -10.67 -8.35 9.44
N ILE A 91 -11.89 -8.63 9.91
CA ILE A 91 -12.22 -8.75 11.34
C ILE A 91 -12.84 -10.11 11.71
N ALA A 92 -13.31 -10.90 10.75
CA ALA A 92 -13.99 -12.16 11.03
C ALA A 92 -13.86 -13.21 9.91
N THR A 93 -14.03 -14.48 10.30
CA THR A 93 -14.19 -15.57 9.34
C THR A 93 -15.57 -15.43 8.67
N CYS A 94 -15.60 -15.44 7.34
CA CYS A 94 -16.81 -15.16 6.57
C CYS A 94 -17.18 -16.33 5.66
N LEU A 95 -18.47 -16.70 5.68
CA LEU A 95 -19.12 -17.71 4.83
C LEU A 95 -20.22 -17.05 4.01
N ALA A 96 -20.32 -17.33 2.71
CA ALA A 96 -21.41 -16.84 1.86
C ALA A 96 -21.84 -17.90 0.83
N VAL A 97 -23.12 -17.95 0.48
CA VAL A 97 -23.68 -19.02 -0.38
C VAL A 97 -24.49 -18.43 -1.53
N ASP A 98 -24.18 -18.84 -2.77
CA ASP A 98 -25.06 -18.64 -3.92
C ASP A 98 -26.17 -19.70 -3.82
N LEU A 99 -27.42 -19.28 -3.57
CA LEU A 99 -28.58 -20.17 -3.48
C LEU A 99 -28.79 -20.96 -4.81
N PRO A 100 -29.50 -22.11 -4.80
CA PRO A 100 -29.66 -22.95 -6.00
C PRO A 100 -30.09 -22.14 -7.24
N GLY A 101 -29.35 -22.32 -8.34
CA GLY A 101 -29.53 -21.58 -9.61
C GLY A 101 -29.13 -20.10 -9.61
N CYS A 102 -28.75 -19.49 -8.48
CA CYS A 102 -28.27 -18.11 -8.38
C CYS A 102 -26.76 -18.01 -8.63
N GLY A 103 -26.27 -16.85 -9.07
CA GLY A 103 -24.85 -16.64 -9.42
C GLY A 103 -24.25 -17.80 -10.24
N ARG A 104 -23.22 -18.46 -9.68
CA ARG A 104 -22.54 -19.63 -10.29
C ARG A 104 -23.08 -20.99 -9.80
N SER A 105 -24.05 -21.03 -8.89
CA SER A 105 -24.75 -22.26 -8.49
C SER A 105 -25.60 -22.83 -9.62
N GLU A 106 -25.65 -24.15 -9.72
CA GLU A 106 -26.46 -24.88 -10.71
C GLU A 106 -27.95 -24.84 -10.32
N LEU A 107 -28.84 -24.74 -11.31
CA LEU A 107 -30.29 -24.84 -11.10
C LEU A 107 -30.70 -26.31 -10.98
N LYS A 108 -30.21 -27.00 -9.94
CA LYS A 108 -30.60 -28.38 -9.63
C LYS A 108 -30.80 -28.59 -8.13
N PRO A 109 -31.81 -29.39 -7.74
CA PRO A 109 -32.78 -30.05 -8.62
C PRO A 109 -33.81 -29.06 -9.18
N GLU A 110 -34.56 -29.45 -10.21
CA GLU A 110 -35.51 -28.55 -10.89
C GLU A 110 -36.92 -28.53 -10.29
N SER A 111 -37.18 -29.35 -9.27
CA SER A 111 -38.44 -29.42 -8.53
C SER A 111 -38.72 -28.11 -7.79
N TRP A 112 -39.97 -27.62 -7.86
CA TRP A 112 -40.35 -26.35 -7.24
C TRP A 112 -40.25 -26.38 -5.70
N ASP A 113 -40.46 -27.55 -5.09
CA ASP A 113 -40.36 -27.78 -3.64
C ASP A 113 -38.96 -27.45 -3.07
N ALA A 114 -37.90 -27.73 -3.84
CA ALA A 114 -36.50 -27.48 -3.45
C ALA A 114 -36.13 -25.99 -3.34
N TYR A 115 -37.04 -25.09 -3.72
CA TYR A 115 -36.89 -23.63 -3.62
C TYR A 115 -37.86 -23.02 -2.61
N SER A 116 -38.58 -23.85 -1.84
CA SER A 116 -39.35 -23.42 -0.68
C SER A 116 -38.44 -22.85 0.41
N THR A 117 -38.93 -21.87 1.17
CA THR A 117 -38.16 -21.25 2.26
C THR A 117 -37.70 -22.26 3.31
N ASP A 118 -38.51 -23.27 3.63
CA ASP A 118 -38.16 -24.34 4.56
C ASP A 118 -36.99 -25.22 4.06
N LYS A 119 -36.96 -25.54 2.75
CA LYS A 119 -35.87 -26.32 2.13
C LYS A 119 -34.59 -25.50 1.95
N LEU A 120 -34.71 -24.21 1.63
CA LEU A 120 -33.57 -23.29 1.57
C LEU A 120 -32.98 -23.02 2.96
N ALA A 121 -33.81 -22.94 4.01
CA ALA A 121 -33.33 -22.86 5.39
C ALA A 121 -32.65 -24.18 5.84
N GLU A 122 -33.20 -25.36 5.50
CA GLU A 122 -32.56 -26.65 5.79
C GLU A 122 -31.21 -26.83 5.07
N LEU A 123 -31.09 -26.26 3.87
CA LEU A 123 -29.85 -26.22 3.10
C LEU A 123 -28.81 -25.30 3.76
N LEU A 124 -29.19 -24.07 4.13
CA LEU A 124 -28.30 -23.13 4.82
C LEU A 124 -27.86 -23.66 6.20
N GLU A 125 -28.77 -24.25 6.98
CA GLU A 125 -28.48 -24.92 8.26
C GLU A 125 -27.38 -25.98 8.10
N THR A 126 -27.46 -26.78 7.02
CA THR A 126 -26.44 -27.79 6.69
C THR A 126 -25.09 -27.15 6.33
N ILE A 127 -25.09 -26.17 5.41
CA ILE A 127 -23.84 -25.54 4.93
C ILE A 127 -23.12 -24.75 6.04
N ILE A 128 -23.87 -24.14 6.96
CA ILE A 128 -23.28 -23.38 8.08
C ILE A 128 -22.55 -24.32 9.04
N GLU A 129 -23.19 -25.43 9.45
CA GLU A 129 -22.58 -26.38 10.41
C GLU A 129 -21.39 -27.13 9.78
N ASP A 130 -21.40 -27.37 8.46
CA ASP A 130 -20.26 -27.95 7.72
C ASP A 130 -18.99 -27.05 7.70
N HIS A 131 -19.11 -25.75 8.01
CA HIS A 131 -18.00 -24.77 7.99
C HIS A 131 -17.70 -24.12 9.36
N ARG A 132 -18.44 -24.51 10.40
CA ARG A 132 -18.42 -23.88 11.71
C ARG A 132 -17.55 -24.66 12.69
N GLU A 133 -16.68 -23.95 13.41
CA GLU A 133 -15.82 -24.54 14.44
C GLU A 133 -16.61 -24.87 15.72
N LEU A 134 -16.10 -25.83 16.52
CA LEU A 134 -16.74 -26.23 17.78
C LEU A 134 -16.87 -25.00 18.72
N ASN A 135 -18.05 -24.85 19.32
CA ASN A 135 -18.44 -23.70 20.17
C ASN A 135 -18.39 -22.31 19.49
N GLN A 136 -18.13 -22.22 18.18
CA GLN A 136 -18.16 -20.94 17.47
C GLN A 136 -19.58 -20.36 17.43
N GLY A 137 -19.69 -19.05 17.64
CA GLY A 137 -20.93 -18.30 17.44
C GLY A 137 -21.15 -17.91 15.98
N VAL A 138 -22.39 -17.67 15.57
CA VAL A 138 -22.78 -17.34 14.21
C VAL A 138 -23.51 -16.00 14.17
N VAL A 139 -23.20 -15.14 13.19
CA VAL A 139 -23.95 -13.90 12.93
C VAL A 139 -24.48 -13.94 11.51
N LEU A 140 -25.79 -13.76 11.36
CA LEU A 140 -26.48 -13.86 10.07
C LEU A 140 -26.62 -12.46 9.44
N ILE A 141 -25.92 -12.19 8.35
CA ILE A 141 -25.99 -10.92 7.60
C ILE A 141 -26.73 -11.20 6.29
N ALA A 142 -27.90 -10.61 6.09
CA ALA A 142 -28.80 -11.10 5.06
C ALA A 142 -29.63 -10.01 4.38
N HIS A 143 -29.82 -10.14 3.06
CA HIS A 143 -30.46 -9.13 2.22
C HIS A 143 -31.80 -9.58 1.66
N SER A 144 -32.80 -8.70 1.66
CA SER A 144 -34.11 -8.93 1.04
C SER A 144 -34.75 -10.22 1.59
N MET A 145 -35.22 -11.11 0.71
CA MET A 145 -35.72 -12.46 1.06
C MET A 145 -34.72 -13.29 1.90
N GLY A 146 -33.41 -13.00 1.82
CA GLY A 146 -32.40 -13.61 2.66
C GLY A 146 -32.58 -13.28 4.15
N GLY A 147 -33.03 -12.06 4.49
CA GLY A 147 -33.34 -11.67 5.86
C GLY A 147 -34.45 -12.53 6.48
N SER A 148 -35.43 -12.92 5.67
CA SER A 148 -36.46 -13.89 6.04
C SER A 148 -35.93 -15.32 6.24
N LEU A 149 -34.94 -15.77 5.45
CA LEU A 149 -34.26 -17.04 5.71
C LEU A 149 -33.42 -16.98 7.00
N ALA A 150 -32.76 -15.85 7.27
CA ALA A 150 -32.02 -15.63 8.52
C ALA A 150 -32.94 -15.68 9.75
N ALA A 151 -34.13 -15.07 9.69
CA ALA A 151 -35.12 -15.12 10.76
C ALA A 151 -35.64 -16.55 11.02
N LEU A 152 -35.70 -17.41 9.99
CA LEU A 152 -36.05 -18.83 10.13
C LEU A 152 -34.89 -19.69 10.69
N LEU A 153 -33.63 -19.30 10.46
CA LEU A 153 -32.44 -19.96 11.03
C LEU A 153 -32.18 -19.58 12.49
N ALA A 154 -32.52 -18.34 12.87
CA ALA A 154 -32.37 -17.81 14.22
C ALA A 154 -33.50 -18.26 15.19
N ASN A 155 -34.55 -18.91 14.69
CA ASN A 155 -35.67 -19.43 15.49
C ASN A 155 -35.67 -20.97 15.56
N PRO A 156 -36.24 -21.56 16.63
CA PRO A 156 -36.49 -23.00 16.69
C PRO A 156 -37.57 -23.41 15.67
N ARG A 157 -37.15 -24.00 14.54
CA ARG A 157 -38.07 -24.56 13.53
C ARG A 157 -38.84 -25.76 14.09
N LYS A 158 -40.00 -26.10 13.51
CA LYS A 158 -40.85 -27.24 13.96
C LYS A 158 -40.15 -28.60 13.85
N THR A 159 -39.18 -28.73 12.95
CA THR A 159 -38.30 -29.89 12.76
C THR A 159 -36.89 -29.39 12.42
N PRO A 160 -36.07 -29.01 13.42
CA PRO A 160 -34.71 -28.56 13.18
C PRO A 160 -33.80 -29.76 12.87
N LYS A 161 -32.82 -29.59 11.99
CA LYS A 161 -31.86 -30.65 11.65
C LYS A 161 -30.67 -30.66 12.62
N THR A 162 -30.28 -29.49 13.12
CA THR A 162 -29.17 -29.28 14.06
C THR A 162 -29.58 -28.27 15.16
N PRO A 163 -28.77 -28.05 16.21
CA PRO A 163 -29.06 -27.04 17.24
C PRO A 163 -28.64 -25.60 16.83
N LEU A 164 -28.38 -25.32 15.54
CA LEU A 164 -27.78 -24.06 15.05
C LEU A 164 -28.42 -22.78 15.62
N HIS A 165 -29.74 -22.75 15.80
CA HIS A 165 -30.46 -21.61 16.40
C HIS A 165 -29.94 -21.21 17.81
N LYS A 166 -29.33 -22.14 18.55
CA LYS A 166 -28.67 -21.89 19.87
C LYS A 166 -27.26 -21.32 19.76
N HIS A 167 -26.77 -21.13 18.55
CA HIS A 167 -25.44 -20.60 18.25
C HIS A 167 -25.50 -19.31 17.42
N VAL A 168 -26.70 -18.86 17.01
CA VAL A 168 -26.90 -17.55 16.39
C VAL A 168 -26.82 -16.47 17.46
N LEU A 169 -25.82 -15.61 17.36
CA LEU A 169 -25.56 -14.49 18.28
C LEU A 169 -26.15 -13.17 17.77
N GLY A 170 -26.53 -13.06 16.50
CA GLY A 170 -27.12 -11.83 15.98
C GLY A 170 -27.59 -11.95 14.54
N LEU A 171 -28.49 -11.04 14.17
CA LEU A 171 -29.06 -10.94 12.82
C LEU A 171 -28.97 -9.51 12.31
N VAL A 172 -28.49 -9.34 11.08
CA VAL A 172 -28.45 -8.07 10.36
C VAL A 172 -29.27 -8.21 9.09
N GLY A 173 -30.48 -7.64 9.10
CA GLY A 173 -31.42 -7.66 7.97
C GLY A 173 -31.31 -6.39 7.14
N ILE A 174 -30.92 -6.52 5.88
CA ILE A 174 -30.74 -5.41 4.95
C ILE A 174 -31.85 -5.46 3.91
N CYS A 175 -32.70 -4.44 3.83
CA CYS A 175 -33.95 -4.42 3.07
C CYS A 175 -34.90 -5.64 3.34
N PRO A 176 -35.15 -6.07 4.60
CA PRO A 176 -35.92 -7.29 4.90
C PRO A 176 -37.44 -7.12 4.74
N THR A 177 -38.17 -8.24 4.61
CA THR A 177 -39.65 -8.30 4.55
C THR A 177 -40.28 -8.70 5.89
N SER A 178 -41.29 -7.94 6.35
CA SER A 178 -41.92 -8.08 7.68
C SER A 178 -43.05 -9.10 7.75
N ALA A 179 -43.76 -9.32 6.65
CA ALA A 179 -44.93 -10.19 6.58
C ALA A 179 -45.09 -10.81 5.19
N PRO A 180 -45.70 -12.00 5.07
CA PRO A 180 -46.02 -12.59 3.78
C PRO A 180 -47.14 -11.82 3.05
N PRO A 181 -47.20 -11.86 1.70
CA PRO A 181 -48.28 -11.25 0.94
C PRO A 181 -49.65 -11.86 1.28
N THR A 182 -50.70 -11.04 1.29
CA THR A 182 -52.08 -11.47 1.58
C THR A 182 -52.59 -12.52 0.58
N GLU A 183 -53.60 -13.32 0.96
CA GLU A 183 -54.19 -14.36 0.11
C GLU A 183 -54.58 -13.86 -1.30
N LYS A 184 -55.17 -12.64 -1.38
CA LYS A 184 -55.52 -12.00 -2.66
C LYS A 184 -54.28 -11.67 -3.50
N GLN A 185 -53.21 -11.18 -2.87
CA GLN A 185 -51.93 -10.93 -3.54
C GLN A 185 -51.28 -12.24 -3.97
N VAL A 186 -51.21 -13.27 -3.09
CA VAL A 186 -50.67 -14.60 -3.44
C VAL A 186 -51.39 -15.19 -4.64
N ARG A 187 -52.73 -15.12 -4.70
CA ARG A 187 -53.51 -15.60 -5.85
C ARG A 187 -53.13 -14.85 -7.14
N LEU A 188 -53.00 -13.52 -7.08
CA LEU A 188 -52.61 -12.70 -8.24
C LEU A 188 -51.16 -12.97 -8.68
N PHE A 189 -50.22 -13.05 -7.74
CA PHE A 189 -48.82 -13.36 -7.99
C PHE A 189 -48.64 -14.77 -8.56
N ARG A 190 -49.35 -15.79 -8.06
CA ARG A 190 -49.31 -17.15 -8.63
C ARG A 190 -49.87 -17.18 -10.06
N ILE A 191 -50.92 -16.40 -10.38
CA ILE A 191 -51.41 -16.24 -11.76
C ILE A 191 -50.31 -15.59 -12.64
N GLY A 192 -49.63 -14.55 -12.16
CA GLY A 192 -48.50 -13.93 -12.87
C GLY A 192 -47.31 -14.88 -13.07
N LEU A 193 -46.99 -15.72 -12.07
CA LEU A 193 -45.95 -16.74 -12.14
C LEU A 193 -46.29 -17.89 -13.10
N CYS A 194 -47.55 -18.05 -13.50
CA CYS A 194 -47.99 -19.01 -14.53
C CYS A 194 -47.85 -18.50 -15.98
N ILE A 195 -47.43 -17.24 -16.21
CA ILE A 195 -47.23 -16.69 -17.56
C ILE A 195 -46.17 -17.54 -18.33
N PRO A 196 -46.39 -17.85 -19.63
CA PRO A 196 -45.40 -18.56 -20.45
C PRO A 196 -44.03 -17.87 -20.46
N GLU A 197 -42.95 -18.65 -20.36
CA GLU A 197 -41.62 -18.08 -20.14
C GLU A 197 -41.16 -17.11 -21.23
N PHE A 198 -41.51 -17.36 -22.50
CA PHE A 198 -41.15 -16.44 -23.58
C PHE A 198 -41.80 -15.05 -23.41
N ILE A 199 -43.05 -14.98 -22.93
CA ILE A 199 -43.76 -13.71 -22.66
C ILE A 199 -43.10 -12.99 -21.47
N PHE A 200 -42.78 -13.73 -20.41
CA PHE A 200 -42.10 -13.17 -19.23
C PHE A 200 -40.70 -12.66 -19.57
N ASN A 201 -39.96 -13.38 -20.43
CA ASN A 201 -38.64 -12.96 -20.91
C ASN A 201 -38.71 -11.75 -21.87
N ILE A 202 -39.75 -11.64 -22.71
CA ILE A 202 -40.02 -10.42 -23.51
C ILE A 202 -40.27 -9.22 -22.58
N TRP A 203 -41.07 -9.39 -21.53
CA TRP A 203 -41.32 -8.33 -20.54
C TRP A 203 -40.03 -7.91 -19.81
N ARG A 204 -39.22 -8.86 -19.33
CA ARG A 204 -37.91 -8.56 -18.73
C ARG A 204 -36.94 -7.90 -19.72
N ALA A 205 -36.97 -8.27 -21.00
CA ALA A 205 -36.13 -7.64 -22.03
C ALA A 205 -36.55 -6.19 -22.31
N TYR A 206 -37.86 -5.91 -22.31
CA TYR A 206 -38.40 -4.54 -22.39
C TYR A 206 -38.02 -3.71 -21.16
N ASP A 207 -38.15 -4.27 -19.96
CA ASP A 207 -37.83 -3.61 -18.67
C ASP A 207 -36.33 -3.29 -18.51
N ARG A 208 -35.45 -4.08 -19.13
CA ARG A 208 -33.99 -3.84 -19.23
C ARG A 208 -33.59 -2.86 -20.35
N ARG A 209 -34.52 -2.35 -21.17
CA ARG A 209 -34.22 -1.39 -22.25
C ARG A 209 -33.65 -0.11 -21.65
N GLY A 210 -32.48 0.32 -22.12
CA GLY A 210 -31.68 1.41 -21.54
C GLY A 210 -30.39 0.94 -20.84
N GLY A 211 -30.25 -0.36 -20.54
CA GLY A 211 -29.04 -0.91 -19.91
C GLY A 211 -28.84 -0.35 -18.50
N ALA A 212 -27.76 0.39 -18.27
CA ALA A 212 -27.50 1.07 -16.99
C ALA A 212 -28.57 2.13 -16.66
N GLU A 213 -29.17 2.77 -17.67
CA GLU A 213 -30.26 3.75 -17.51
C GLU A 213 -31.65 3.12 -17.74
N SER A 214 -31.80 1.81 -17.54
CA SER A 214 -33.10 1.15 -17.66
C SER A 214 -34.00 1.39 -16.45
N ALA A 215 -35.32 1.27 -16.64
CA ALA A 215 -36.27 1.25 -15.54
C ALA A 215 -35.99 0.12 -14.53
N SER A 216 -35.49 -1.03 -15.00
CA SER A 216 -35.08 -2.15 -14.12
C SER A 216 -33.87 -1.86 -13.25
N VAL A 217 -33.00 -0.91 -13.62
CA VAL A 217 -31.88 -0.44 -12.79
C VAL A 217 -32.35 0.68 -11.85
N ALA A 218 -33.03 1.69 -12.39
CA ALA A 218 -33.50 2.84 -11.62
C ALA A 218 -34.42 2.46 -10.43
N ARG A 219 -35.23 1.40 -10.55
CA ARG A 219 -36.05 0.88 -9.44
C ARG A 219 -35.27 0.19 -8.32
N PHE A 220 -34.03 -0.23 -8.56
CA PHE A 220 -33.21 -0.97 -7.59
C PHE A 220 -32.15 -0.08 -6.92
N VAL A 221 -31.47 0.79 -7.67
CA VAL A 221 -30.43 1.69 -7.11
C VAL A 221 -30.89 3.14 -6.95
N GLY A 222 -32.00 3.52 -7.58
CA GLY A 222 -32.46 4.92 -7.69
C GLY A 222 -32.05 5.57 -9.01
N PRO A 223 -32.77 6.60 -9.50
CA PRO A 223 -32.44 7.29 -10.75
C PRO A 223 -31.15 8.12 -10.64
N ASN A 224 -30.85 8.62 -9.43
CA ASN A 224 -29.70 9.47 -9.12
C ASN A 224 -28.46 8.68 -8.66
N ALA A 225 -28.49 7.34 -8.74
CA ALA A 225 -27.34 6.50 -8.46
C ALA A 225 -26.18 6.79 -9.41
N ASP A 226 -24.95 6.54 -8.94
CA ASP A 226 -23.74 6.71 -9.72
C ASP A 226 -23.63 5.70 -10.88
N ALA A 227 -22.74 5.98 -11.83
CA ALA A 227 -22.57 5.17 -13.03
C ALA A 227 -22.03 3.76 -12.76
N GLU A 228 -21.31 3.52 -11.65
CA GLU A 228 -20.79 2.21 -11.29
C GLU A 228 -21.88 1.34 -10.67
N ALA A 229 -22.63 1.85 -9.69
CA ALA A 229 -23.77 1.13 -9.11
C ALA A 229 -24.85 0.81 -10.16
N LYS A 230 -25.13 1.74 -11.09
CA LYS A 230 -26.01 1.48 -12.24
C LYS A 230 -25.47 0.38 -13.17
N ARG A 231 -24.17 0.37 -13.44
CA ARG A 231 -23.49 -0.68 -14.23
C ARG A 231 -23.55 -2.03 -13.52
N LEU A 232 -23.27 -2.09 -12.21
CA LEU A 232 -23.32 -3.30 -11.40
C LEU A 232 -24.74 -3.88 -11.35
N GLN A 233 -25.76 -3.05 -11.07
CA GLN A 233 -27.15 -3.51 -11.07
C GLN A 233 -27.63 -3.93 -12.47
N ASN A 234 -27.12 -3.35 -13.56
CA ASN A 234 -27.36 -3.86 -14.91
C ASN A 234 -26.78 -5.28 -15.09
N ILE A 235 -25.54 -5.52 -14.65
CA ILE A 235 -24.89 -6.86 -14.70
C ILE A 235 -25.69 -7.88 -13.88
N TYR A 236 -26.03 -7.57 -12.62
CA TYR A 236 -26.86 -8.45 -11.77
C TYR A 236 -28.25 -8.69 -12.38
N ASN A 237 -28.86 -7.66 -12.99
CA ASN A 237 -30.13 -7.79 -13.69
C ASN A 237 -30.04 -8.79 -14.84
N TRP A 238 -28.94 -8.81 -15.60
CA TRP A 238 -28.70 -9.78 -16.68
C TRP A 238 -28.44 -11.21 -16.16
N GLN A 239 -27.65 -11.35 -15.09
CA GLN A 239 -27.29 -12.65 -14.50
C GLN A 239 -28.46 -13.35 -13.79
N SER A 240 -29.50 -12.60 -13.40
CA SER A 240 -30.72 -13.12 -12.79
C SER A 240 -31.54 -14.00 -13.76
N LYS A 241 -31.35 -15.33 -13.69
CA LYS A 241 -32.00 -16.35 -14.54
C LYS A 241 -33.51 -16.47 -14.24
N THR A 242 -34.37 -16.38 -15.26
CA THR A 242 -35.84 -16.48 -15.11
C THR A 242 -36.32 -17.80 -14.47
N PRO A 243 -35.82 -18.99 -14.87
CA PRO A 243 -36.24 -20.26 -14.24
C PRO A 243 -35.89 -20.37 -12.75
N THR A 244 -34.80 -19.74 -12.30
CA THR A 244 -34.43 -19.63 -10.89
C THR A 244 -35.38 -18.70 -10.15
N TRP A 245 -35.52 -17.46 -10.66
CA TRP A 245 -36.32 -16.42 -10.02
C TRP A 245 -37.77 -16.85 -9.80
N ARG A 246 -38.40 -17.49 -10.80
CA ARG A 246 -39.78 -17.98 -10.69
C ARG A 246 -39.96 -19.03 -9.60
N ARG A 247 -39.00 -19.96 -9.44
CA ARG A 247 -39.07 -21.03 -8.44
C ARG A 247 -38.90 -20.49 -7.02
N MET A 248 -37.90 -19.63 -6.80
CA MET A 248 -37.71 -18.96 -5.50
C MET A 248 -38.90 -18.03 -5.16
N ALA A 249 -39.39 -17.25 -6.13
CA ALA A 249 -40.56 -16.39 -5.93
C ALA A 249 -41.82 -17.20 -5.58
N TRP A 250 -42.02 -18.38 -6.19
CA TRP A 250 -43.10 -19.28 -5.84
C TRP A 250 -42.93 -19.90 -4.44
N GLY A 251 -41.72 -20.36 -4.11
CA GLY A 251 -41.38 -20.92 -2.81
C GLY A 251 -41.43 -19.93 -1.64
N ALA A 252 -41.43 -18.62 -1.94
CA ALA A 252 -41.64 -17.53 -0.99
C ALA A 252 -43.13 -17.18 -0.74
N LEU A 253 -44.07 -17.67 -1.56
CA LEU A 253 -45.51 -17.38 -1.41
C LEU A 253 -46.22 -18.45 -0.56
N PRO A 254 -46.83 -18.10 0.59
CA PRO A 254 -47.48 -19.06 1.46
C PRO A 254 -48.68 -19.76 0.79
N VAL A 255 -49.07 -20.92 1.33
CA VAL A 255 -50.40 -21.51 1.11
C VAL A 255 -51.31 -21.05 2.23
N TYR A 256 -52.46 -20.46 1.91
CA TYR A 256 -53.45 -20.07 2.92
C TYR A 256 -54.42 -21.23 3.21
N THR A 257 -54.51 -21.62 4.49
CA THR A 257 -55.41 -22.65 5.00
C THR A 257 -56.22 -22.04 6.14
N ASN A 258 -57.55 -21.98 6.00
CA ASN A 258 -58.47 -21.33 6.96
C ASN A 258 -58.06 -19.88 7.33
N GLY A 259 -57.53 -19.12 6.36
CA GLY A 259 -57.02 -17.75 6.57
C GLY A 259 -55.62 -17.65 7.17
N VAL A 260 -55.02 -18.77 7.60
CA VAL A 260 -53.66 -18.82 8.15
C VAL A 260 -52.65 -19.18 7.04
N PRO A 261 -51.57 -18.40 6.82
CA PRO A 261 -50.52 -18.76 5.87
C PRO A 261 -49.65 -19.91 6.39
N GLN A 262 -49.21 -20.78 5.47
CA GLN A 262 -48.36 -21.94 5.73
C GLN A 262 -47.21 -21.98 4.71
N GLY A 263 -45.96 -22.07 5.19
CA GLY A 263 -44.74 -21.96 4.38
C GLY A 263 -44.52 -20.54 3.79
N GLY A 264 -43.46 -20.37 2.99
CA GLY A 264 -43.16 -19.10 2.34
C GLY A 264 -42.43 -18.09 3.24
N ILE A 265 -42.59 -16.80 2.96
CA ILE A 265 -42.03 -15.71 3.80
C ILE A 265 -42.54 -15.88 5.25
N PRO A 266 -41.64 -15.81 6.25
CA PRO A 266 -41.99 -15.97 7.66
C PRO A 266 -43.05 -14.98 8.09
N THR A 267 -43.97 -15.46 8.92
CA THR A 267 -45.04 -14.68 9.51
C THR A 267 -44.52 -13.75 10.62
N PRO A 268 -45.26 -12.69 10.98
CA PRO A 268 -44.85 -11.71 12.00
C PRO A 268 -44.41 -12.30 13.35
N ASP A 269 -44.98 -13.43 13.76
CA ASP A 269 -44.61 -14.18 14.97
C ASP A 269 -43.17 -14.73 14.94
N VAL A 270 -42.63 -15.06 13.77
CA VAL A 270 -41.24 -15.49 13.62
C VAL A 270 -40.28 -14.33 13.89
N TRP A 271 -40.60 -13.13 13.42
CA TRP A 271 -39.83 -11.92 13.75
C TRP A 271 -39.95 -11.60 15.24
N ALA A 272 -41.15 -11.61 15.81
CA ALA A 272 -41.37 -11.34 17.24
C ALA A 272 -40.62 -12.33 18.17
N GLY A 273 -40.54 -13.61 17.76
CA GLY A 273 -39.86 -14.68 18.50
C GLY A 273 -38.35 -14.56 18.62
N LEU A 274 -37.69 -13.67 17.86
CA LEU A 274 -36.24 -13.47 17.95
C LEU A 274 -35.83 -12.91 19.32
N ASN A 275 -34.98 -13.64 20.03
CA ASN A 275 -34.39 -13.26 21.31
C ASN A 275 -32.86 -13.15 21.21
N ILE A 276 -32.42 -12.32 20.26
CA ILE A 276 -31.02 -12.00 19.93
C ILE A 276 -30.93 -10.51 19.53
N PRO A 277 -29.73 -9.92 19.48
CA PRO A 277 -29.48 -8.66 18.77
C PRO A 277 -29.97 -8.72 17.31
N VAL A 278 -30.76 -7.72 16.90
CA VAL A 278 -31.24 -7.53 15.52
C VAL A 278 -30.95 -6.11 15.04
N PHE A 279 -30.31 -5.97 13.88
CA PHE A 279 -30.13 -4.70 13.17
C PHE A 279 -30.88 -4.72 11.84
N LEU A 280 -31.56 -3.62 11.51
CA LEU A 280 -32.41 -3.51 10.32
C LEU A 280 -32.01 -2.28 9.50
N ILE A 281 -31.43 -2.51 8.32
CA ILE A 281 -31.02 -1.44 7.39
C ILE A 281 -32.05 -1.37 6.26
N GLY A 282 -32.61 -0.19 5.98
CA GLY A 282 -33.46 0.07 4.82
C GLY A 282 -32.93 1.17 3.92
N GLY A 283 -33.36 1.21 2.66
CA GLY A 283 -33.17 2.36 1.76
C GLY A 283 -34.43 3.23 1.72
N GLU A 284 -34.29 4.55 1.85
CA GLU A 284 -35.42 5.49 1.79
C GLU A 284 -36.19 5.40 0.46
N ALA A 285 -35.46 5.23 -0.65
CA ALA A 285 -36.01 5.09 -2.00
C ALA A 285 -36.25 3.62 -2.41
N ASP A 286 -36.30 2.68 -1.45
CA ASP A 286 -36.59 1.28 -1.74
C ASP A 286 -38.08 1.08 -2.12
N HIS A 287 -38.32 0.73 -3.38
CA HIS A 287 -39.66 0.42 -3.91
C HIS A 287 -39.95 -1.10 -3.95
N VAL A 288 -38.98 -1.94 -3.60
CA VAL A 288 -39.10 -3.41 -3.56
C VAL A 288 -39.47 -3.87 -2.16
N THR A 289 -38.81 -3.30 -1.14
CA THR A 289 -39.09 -3.50 0.29
C THR A 289 -39.07 -2.15 1.00
N PRO A 290 -40.17 -1.37 0.95
CA PRO A 290 -40.21 -0.01 1.48
C PRO A 290 -39.86 0.07 2.97
N PRO A 291 -39.39 1.23 3.47
CA PRO A 291 -39.05 1.45 4.88
C PRO A 291 -40.11 1.03 5.91
N SER A 292 -41.40 0.99 5.55
CA SER A 292 -42.47 0.44 6.41
C SER A 292 -42.31 -1.06 6.73
N GLN A 293 -41.57 -1.83 5.93
CA GLN A 293 -41.19 -3.21 6.25
C GLN A 293 -40.23 -3.25 7.44
N VAL A 294 -39.15 -2.46 7.41
CA VAL A 294 -38.19 -2.34 8.52
C VAL A 294 -38.91 -1.89 9.80
N ARG A 295 -39.68 -0.80 9.73
CA ARG A 295 -40.43 -0.25 10.88
C ARG A 295 -41.47 -1.24 11.43
N GLY A 296 -42.09 -2.03 10.56
CA GLY A 296 -42.95 -3.14 10.97
C GLY A 296 -42.23 -4.24 11.75
N ILE A 297 -40.99 -4.60 11.36
CA ILE A 297 -40.19 -5.59 12.11
C ILE A 297 -39.75 -5.02 13.47
N VAL A 298 -39.38 -3.74 13.55
CA VAL A 298 -39.09 -3.06 14.84
C VAL A 298 -40.29 -3.19 15.79
N GLY A 299 -41.51 -2.86 15.34
CA GLY A 299 -42.71 -2.96 16.17
C GLY A 299 -43.03 -4.39 16.64
N LEU A 300 -42.77 -5.39 15.80
CA LEU A 300 -42.91 -6.80 16.16
C LEU A 300 -41.85 -7.27 17.17
N LEU A 301 -40.64 -6.72 17.11
CA LEU A 301 -39.55 -7.06 18.04
C LEU A 301 -39.68 -6.35 19.40
N GLU A 302 -40.21 -5.13 19.42
CA GLU A 302 -40.34 -4.30 20.63
C GLU A 302 -41.74 -4.33 21.28
N GLY A 303 -42.79 -4.74 20.56
CA GLY A 303 -44.17 -4.78 21.05
C GLY A 303 -44.89 -3.42 21.06
N LYS A 304 -44.44 -2.46 20.24
CA LYS A 304 -44.98 -1.08 20.16
C LYS A 304 -45.81 -0.86 18.89
N SER A 305 -46.67 0.17 18.89
CA SER A 305 -47.38 0.61 17.68
C SER A 305 -46.47 1.39 16.72
N VAL A 306 -46.83 1.46 15.43
CA VAL A 306 -46.00 2.11 14.39
C VAL A 306 -45.83 3.61 14.66
N ASP A 307 -46.85 4.27 15.20
CA ASP A 307 -46.83 5.72 15.46
C ASP A 307 -45.93 6.05 16.67
N GLU A 308 -45.83 5.15 17.65
CA GLU A 308 -44.86 5.24 18.76
C GLU A 308 -43.41 5.00 18.29
N ILE A 309 -43.23 4.33 17.15
CA ILE A 309 -41.90 4.07 16.56
C ILE A 309 -41.41 5.29 15.78
N GLU A 310 -42.26 6.09 15.14
CA GLU A 310 -41.79 7.35 14.50
C GLU A 310 -41.18 8.31 15.53
N ALA A 311 -41.73 8.37 16.75
CA ALA A 311 -41.14 9.11 17.87
C ALA A 311 -39.83 8.48 18.39
N ASN A 312 -39.75 7.15 18.45
CA ASN A 312 -38.54 6.44 18.92
C ASN A 312 -37.42 6.36 17.86
N GLU A 313 -37.71 6.37 16.56
CA GLU A 313 -36.67 6.40 15.51
C GLU A 313 -36.07 7.80 15.37
N ALA A 314 -36.86 8.86 15.55
CA ALA A 314 -36.33 10.21 15.72
C ALA A 314 -35.37 10.27 16.93
N GLN A 315 -35.71 9.62 18.04
CA GLN A 315 -34.82 9.52 19.20
C GLN A 315 -33.66 8.54 18.98
N ALA A 316 -33.80 7.46 18.22
CA ALA A 316 -32.74 6.47 18.00
C ALA A 316 -31.69 6.96 16.99
N ILE A 317 -32.08 7.80 16.03
CA ILE A 317 -31.16 8.54 15.15
C ILE A 317 -30.36 9.57 15.97
N VAL A 318 -30.94 10.11 17.05
CA VAL A 318 -30.27 11.01 18.01
C VAL A 318 -29.41 10.23 19.02
N ASP A 319 -29.86 9.08 19.52
CA ASP A 319 -29.15 8.26 20.52
C ASP A 319 -27.99 7.46 19.90
N ALA A 320 -28.06 7.15 18.60
CA ALA A 320 -26.90 6.69 17.82
C ALA A 320 -25.84 7.81 17.61
N ALA A 321 -26.19 9.05 17.94
CA ALA A 321 -25.33 10.24 17.87
C ALA A 321 -25.11 10.90 19.26
N ALA A 322 -25.47 10.23 20.37
CA ALA A 322 -25.35 10.75 21.74
C ALA A 322 -24.34 9.95 22.59
N PRO A 323 -23.52 10.60 23.42
CA PRO A 323 -22.46 9.93 24.18
C PRO A 323 -22.96 9.24 25.47
N VAL A 324 -22.46 8.04 25.72
CA VAL A 324 -22.79 7.22 26.91
C VAL A 324 -22.14 7.78 28.19
N ASP A 325 -22.93 8.05 29.25
CA ASP A 325 -22.43 8.43 30.58
C ASP A 325 -21.97 7.20 31.38
N THR A 326 -20.73 7.23 31.86
CA THR A 326 -20.10 6.14 32.62
C THR A 326 -20.18 6.39 34.13
N GLY A 327 -21.34 6.08 34.72
CA GLY A 327 -21.51 5.95 36.17
C GLY A 327 -21.14 4.53 36.65
N PRO A 328 -20.34 4.36 37.72
CA PRO A 328 -20.12 3.05 38.33
C PRO A 328 -21.32 2.62 39.19
N VAL A 329 -21.30 1.34 39.58
CA VAL A 329 -22.07 0.76 40.70
C VAL A 329 -21.10 0.53 41.88
N ASP A 330 -21.57 0.59 43.12
CA ASP A 330 -20.74 0.50 44.33
C ASP A 330 -20.64 -0.96 44.85
N PRO A 331 -19.47 -1.62 44.82
CA PRO A 331 -19.34 -3.01 45.23
C PRO A 331 -19.18 -3.18 46.75
N GLY A 332 -20.21 -3.76 47.37
CA GLY A 332 -19.98 -4.81 48.37
C GLY A 332 -20.74 -4.70 49.70
N THR A 333 -21.78 -5.51 49.84
CA THR A 333 -22.04 -6.26 51.07
C THR A 333 -21.87 -7.76 50.79
N TYR A 334 -21.44 -8.51 51.78
CA TYR A 334 -20.90 -9.86 51.64
C TYR A 334 -21.94 -10.93 52.06
N ASP A 335 -21.79 -12.10 51.43
CA ASP A 335 -21.94 -13.45 52.00
C ASP A 335 -23.30 -14.20 51.95
N SER A 336 -23.11 -15.52 51.83
CA SER A 336 -23.91 -16.65 52.29
C SER A 336 -25.28 -16.98 51.68
N ARG A 337 -25.23 -18.00 50.80
CA ARG A 337 -25.92 -19.31 50.92
C ARG A 337 -27.39 -19.48 50.53
N ASP A 338 -27.52 -20.39 49.54
CA ASP A 338 -28.34 -21.61 49.54
C ASP A 338 -29.88 -21.52 49.41
N ASP A 339 -30.37 -22.46 48.58
CA ASP A 339 -31.71 -23.06 48.44
C ASP A 339 -32.96 -22.26 47.96
N GLU A 340 -33.44 -22.72 46.80
CA GLU A 340 -34.80 -22.90 46.25
C GLU A 340 -36.05 -22.06 46.66
N ALA A 341 -36.94 -21.93 45.66
CA ALA A 341 -38.41 -21.81 45.71
C ALA A 341 -39.12 -20.43 45.79
N GLN A 342 -39.68 -20.06 44.63
CA GLN A 342 -41.05 -19.55 44.37
C GLN A 342 -41.58 -18.17 44.87
N ASP A 343 -42.24 -17.50 43.91
CA ASP A 343 -43.53 -16.79 43.99
C ASP A 343 -43.75 -15.51 44.86
N SER A 344 -43.36 -14.37 44.26
CA SER A 344 -44.32 -13.30 43.81
C SER A 344 -44.89 -12.20 44.77
N VAL A 345 -45.21 -11.03 44.16
CA VAL A 345 -46.08 -9.90 44.59
C VAL A 345 -45.59 -8.98 45.75
N GLY A 346 -45.76 -7.64 45.63
CA GLY A 346 -45.69 -6.75 46.82
C GLY A 346 -45.41 -5.22 46.74
N SER A 347 -46.00 -4.44 45.82
CA SER A 347 -46.38 -3.00 45.91
C SER A 347 -45.73 -1.94 46.86
N ASP A 348 -45.51 -0.73 46.29
CA ASP A 348 -45.70 0.65 46.84
C ASP A 348 -44.74 1.34 47.84
N GLY A 349 -44.54 2.68 47.69
CA GLY A 349 -43.91 3.53 48.72
C GLY A 349 -43.23 4.88 48.33
N THR A 350 -44.03 5.92 48.10
CA THR A 350 -43.82 7.41 48.13
C THR A 350 -42.80 8.04 49.13
N SER A 351 -42.36 9.33 49.11
CA SER A 351 -42.32 10.46 48.13
C SER A 351 -41.67 11.78 48.70
N SER A 352 -41.21 12.71 47.84
CA SER A 352 -40.98 14.19 48.10
C SER A 352 -39.82 14.64 49.05
N SER A 353 -39.32 15.90 49.14
CA SER A 353 -39.58 17.23 48.51
C SER A 353 -38.32 18.17 48.54
N ASP A 354 -38.40 19.38 47.94
CA ASP A 354 -37.32 20.39 47.68
C ASP A 354 -36.93 21.26 48.95
N SER A 355 -35.99 22.23 49.03
CA SER A 355 -35.37 23.17 48.07
C SER A 355 -34.10 23.91 48.58
N GLY A 356 -33.38 24.66 47.72
CA GLY A 356 -32.56 25.82 48.15
C GLY A 356 -31.28 26.21 47.36
N ARG A 357 -31.17 27.49 46.93
CA ARG A 357 -29.92 28.15 46.40
C ARG A 357 -28.88 28.35 47.54
N ARG A 358 -27.56 28.54 47.36
CA ARG A 358 -26.79 29.32 46.35
C ARG A 358 -25.26 28.96 46.39
N ARG A 359 -24.43 29.56 45.52
CA ARG A 359 -23.00 29.20 45.27
C ARG A 359 -21.96 29.76 46.26
N HIS A 360 -20.89 28.99 46.49
CA HIS A 360 -19.52 29.50 46.67
C HIS A 360 -18.49 28.54 46.04
N VAL A 361 -17.31 29.06 45.64
CA VAL A 361 -16.26 28.31 44.93
C VAL A 361 -14.97 28.33 45.74
N ILE A 362 -14.38 27.16 46.01
CA ILE A 362 -13.01 27.01 46.54
C ILE A 362 -12.33 25.85 45.79
N LEU A 363 -11.14 26.11 45.25
CA LEU A 363 -10.27 25.12 44.60
C LEU A 363 -9.59 24.22 45.64
N ARG A 364 -9.56 22.89 45.41
CA ARG A 364 -8.61 21.98 46.08
C ARG A 364 -8.15 20.81 45.19
N SER A 365 -6.83 20.77 44.99
CA SER A 365 -5.92 19.61 44.86
C SER A 365 -6.26 18.45 43.89
N ILE A 366 -5.33 18.21 42.96
CA ILE A 366 -5.20 17.01 42.13
C ILE A 366 -4.62 15.83 42.96
N PRO A 367 -5.13 14.59 42.83
CA PRO A 367 -4.50 13.39 43.42
C PRO A 367 -3.34 12.84 42.55
N PRO A 368 -2.40 12.07 43.13
CA PRO A 368 -1.24 11.50 42.41
C PRO A 368 -1.62 10.31 41.48
N PRO A 369 -0.75 9.94 40.52
CA PRO A 369 -0.98 8.85 39.57
C PRO A 369 -0.62 7.46 40.15
N GLU A 370 -1.20 6.40 39.56
CA GLU A 370 -0.97 4.99 39.89
C GLU A 370 -0.38 4.18 38.70
N PRO A 371 0.13 2.94 38.92
CA PRO A 371 1.17 2.29 38.08
C PRO A 371 0.65 1.48 36.85
N PRO A 372 1.54 0.97 35.96
CA PRO A 372 1.15 0.44 34.64
C PRO A 372 0.47 -0.95 34.62
N ALA A 373 -0.09 -1.27 33.44
CA ALA A 373 -1.21 -2.19 33.25
C ALA A 373 -0.91 -3.71 33.26
N GLN A 374 -1.99 -4.48 33.45
CA GLN A 374 -2.08 -5.93 33.32
C GLN A 374 -2.56 -6.37 31.91
N PRO A 375 -2.43 -7.67 31.54
CA PRO A 375 -2.93 -8.19 30.27
C PRO A 375 -4.44 -7.96 30.05
N VAL A 376 -4.81 -7.62 28.83
CA VAL A 376 -6.19 -7.36 28.39
C VAL A 376 -7.09 -8.57 28.61
N ALA A 377 -8.26 -8.35 29.21
CA ALA A 377 -9.29 -9.36 29.39
C ALA A 377 -9.99 -9.69 28.07
N ILE A 378 -10.20 -10.98 27.81
CA ILE A 378 -10.90 -11.46 26.61
C ILE A 378 -12.40 -11.20 26.81
N PRO A 379 -13.10 -10.48 25.90
CA PRO A 379 -14.53 -10.27 25.99
C PRO A 379 -15.28 -11.61 26.00
N PRO A 380 -16.38 -11.72 26.78
CA PRO A 380 -17.19 -12.93 26.77
C PRO A 380 -17.79 -13.19 25.38
N LEU A 381 -17.95 -14.46 25.05
CA LEU A 381 -18.83 -14.91 23.98
C LEU A 381 -20.11 -15.45 24.64
N PRO A 382 -21.15 -14.61 24.87
CA PRO A 382 -22.36 -15.06 25.55
C PRO A 382 -23.11 -16.08 24.68
N SER A 383 -23.62 -17.14 25.30
CA SER A 383 -24.39 -18.20 24.62
C SER A 383 -25.73 -17.71 24.05
N HIS A 384 -26.33 -16.71 24.70
CA HIS A 384 -27.37 -15.84 24.13
C HIS A 384 -27.04 -14.39 24.52
N PRO A 385 -26.69 -13.50 23.58
CA PRO A 385 -26.53 -12.08 23.86
C PRO A 385 -27.90 -11.44 24.15
N LYS A 386 -27.89 -10.31 24.86
CA LYS A 386 -29.12 -9.57 25.23
C LYS A 386 -29.87 -9.13 23.96
N LYS A 387 -31.20 -9.35 23.89
CA LYS A 387 -32.03 -8.79 22.82
C LYS A 387 -31.89 -7.28 22.77
N VAL A 388 -31.45 -6.77 21.63
CA VAL A 388 -31.33 -5.35 21.28
C VAL A 388 -31.87 -5.19 19.87
N VAL A 389 -32.66 -4.15 19.63
CA VAL A 389 -33.19 -3.81 18.30
C VAL A 389 -32.56 -2.49 17.88
N LYS A 390 -32.09 -2.42 16.63
CA LYS A 390 -31.64 -1.18 15.99
C LYS A 390 -32.22 -1.13 14.58
N SER A 391 -32.59 0.05 14.11
CA SER A 391 -32.96 0.31 12.73
C SER A 391 -32.22 1.54 12.18
N VAL A 392 -32.03 1.57 10.86
CA VAL A 392 -31.56 2.76 10.14
C VAL A 392 -32.15 2.76 8.73
N ILE A 393 -32.66 3.92 8.29
CA ILE A 393 -33.09 4.14 6.92
C ILE A 393 -32.09 5.08 6.26
N ILE A 394 -31.40 4.60 5.21
CA ILE A 394 -30.35 5.34 4.51
C ILE A 394 -31.00 6.25 3.46
N PRO A 395 -30.83 7.60 3.56
CA PRO A 395 -31.46 8.55 2.64
C PRO A 395 -31.05 8.35 1.19
N GLY A 396 -31.98 8.56 0.26
CA GLY A 396 -31.79 8.44 -1.19
C GLY A 396 -31.46 7.05 -1.74
N ALA A 397 -31.12 6.06 -0.90
CA ALA A 397 -30.72 4.73 -1.33
C ALA A 397 -31.92 3.84 -1.70
N GLY A 398 -31.79 3.07 -2.79
CA GLY A 398 -32.75 2.03 -3.18
C GLY A 398 -32.46 0.65 -2.56
N HIS A 399 -33.14 -0.39 -3.06
CA HIS A 399 -32.96 -1.80 -2.67
C HIS A 399 -31.51 -2.32 -2.81
N GLY A 400 -30.70 -1.70 -3.67
CA GLY A 400 -29.27 -1.96 -3.87
C GLY A 400 -28.34 -1.40 -2.79
N VAL A 401 -28.86 -1.01 -1.63
CA VAL A 401 -28.13 -0.32 -0.53
C VAL A 401 -26.77 -0.97 -0.18
N LEU A 402 -26.66 -2.31 -0.24
CA LEU A 402 -25.43 -3.09 -0.04
C LEU A 402 -24.18 -2.59 -0.78
N TYR A 403 -24.37 -2.06 -1.98
CA TYR A 403 -23.28 -1.65 -2.90
C TYR A 403 -23.49 -0.26 -3.50
N THR A 404 -24.53 0.46 -3.07
CA THR A 404 -24.75 1.91 -3.38
C THR A 404 -24.41 2.82 -2.21
N ALA A 405 -24.37 2.30 -0.97
CA ALA A 405 -24.12 3.08 0.24
C ALA A 405 -22.83 2.60 0.95
N PRO A 406 -21.69 3.29 0.76
CA PRO A 406 -20.40 2.90 1.37
C PRO A 406 -20.37 2.84 2.90
N ILE A 407 -21.36 3.44 3.58
CA ILE A 407 -21.52 3.44 5.04
C ILE A 407 -22.03 2.09 5.60
N VAL A 408 -22.62 1.22 4.76
CA VAL A 408 -23.23 -0.04 5.23
C VAL A 408 -22.21 -0.98 5.91
N PRO A 409 -21.00 -1.25 5.36
CA PRO A 409 -20.00 -2.06 6.06
C PRO A 409 -19.60 -1.52 7.45
N GLY A 410 -19.51 -0.20 7.63
CA GLY A 410 -19.23 0.45 8.91
C GLY A 410 -20.33 0.20 9.93
N LEU A 411 -21.57 0.56 9.59
CA LEU A 411 -22.76 0.33 10.43
C LEU A 411 -22.93 -1.14 10.84
N VAL A 412 -22.64 -2.08 9.93
CA VAL A 412 -22.69 -3.52 10.21
C VAL A 412 -21.56 -3.94 11.16
N SER A 413 -20.33 -3.43 10.95
CA SER A 413 -19.17 -3.67 11.82
C SER A 413 -19.41 -3.17 13.24
N ASP A 414 -19.95 -1.96 13.38
CA ASP A 414 -20.25 -1.34 14.68
C ASP A 414 -21.28 -2.14 15.46
N PHE A 415 -22.39 -2.50 14.82
CA PHE A 415 -23.45 -3.29 15.46
C PHE A 415 -22.95 -4.64 15.97
N ILE A 416 -22.16 -5.37 15.18
CA ILE A 416 -21.65 -6.69 15.61
C ILE A 416 -20.54 -6.58 16.66
N ALA A 417 -19.76 -5.49 16.67
CA ALA A 417 -18.78 -5.20 17.70
C ALA A 417 -19.42 -4.78 19.04
N GLU A 418 -20.44 -3.92 19.02
CA GLU A 418 -21.05 -3.37 20.23
C GLU A 418 -22.13 -4.28 20.83
N HIS A 419 -23.04 -4.81 20.01
CA HIS A 419 -24.25 -5.48 20.49
C HIS A 419 -24.19 -7.02 20.39
N VAL A 420 -23.30 -7.59 19.57
CA VAL A 420 -23.12 -9.05 19.46
C VAL A 420 -21.93 -9.54 20.30
N THR A 421 -20.71 -9.08 20.00
CA THR A 421 -19.54 -9.29 20.88
C THR A 421 -18.37 -8.37 20.54
N GLY A 422 -17.75 -7.79 21.57
CA GLY A 422 -16.52 -6.99 21.44
C GLY A 422 -15.35 -7.74 20.78
N ARG A 423 -15.43 -9.06 20.63
CA ARG A 423 -14.45 -9.85 19.85
C ARG A 423 -14.42 -9.49 18.36
N LEU A 424 -15.49 -8.90 17.84
CA LEU A 424 -15.58 -8.41 16.46
C LEU A 424 -15.13 -6.95 16.31
N SER A 425 -14.82 -6.25 17.41
CA SER A 425 -14.24 -4.90 17.36
C SER A 425 -12.80 -4.94 16.83
N LEU A 426 -12.52 -4.20 15.75
CA LEU A 426 -11.16 -3.99 15.27
C LEU A 426 -10.26 -3.40 16.38
N SER A 427 -10.77 -2.44 17.15
CA SER A 427 -10.06 -1.83 18.28
C SER A 427 -9.71 -2.81 19.40
N TRP A 428 -10.47 -3.90 19.57
CA TRP A 428 -10.10 -5.01 20.45
C TRP A 428 -9.04 -5.93 19.81
N GLN A 429 -9.24 -6.34 18.55
CA GLN A 429 -8.30 -7.24 17.87
C GLN A 429 -6.90 -6.62 17.78
N LEU A 430 -6.83 -5.31 17.48
CA LEU A 430 -5.57 -4.55 17.48
C LEU A 430 -4.85 -4.57 18.85
N GLN A 431 -5.51 -4.77 19.99
CA GLN A 431 -4.84 -4.88 21.29
C GLN A 431 -4.08 -6.22 21.47
N TYR A 432 -4.41 -7.24 20.67
CA TYR A 432 -3.69 -8.52 20.65
C TYR A 432 -2.67 -8.57 19.51
N LEU A 433 -2.96 -7.92 18.38
CA LEU A 433 -2.09 -7.87 17.20
C LEU A 433 -0.96 -6.82 17.32
N CYS A 434 -1.19 -5.68 17.98
CA CYS A 434 -0.17 -4.65 18.21
C CYS A 434 0.70 -4.97 19.44
N ARG A 435 1.46 -6.07 19.39
CA ARG A 435 2.45 -6.41 20.43
C ARG A 435 3.89 -6.12 19.96
N ASP A 436 4.56 -5.29 20.76
CA ASP A 436 6.00 -4.98 20.76
C ASP A 436 6.69 -4.54 19.45
N GLY A 437 6.48 -3.27 19.08
CA GLY A 437 7.36 -2.52 18.19
C GLY A 437 8.20 -1.47 18.94
N LYS A 438 9.43 -1.80 19.37
CA LYS A 438 10.35 -0.89 20.14
C LYS A 438 10.66 0.46 19.47
N TRP A 439 10.31 0.66 18.20
CA TRP A 439 10.53 1.90 17.44
C TRP A 439 9.51 3.02 17.73
N ASP A 440 8.32 2.72 18.25
CA ASP A 440 7.22 3.69 18.26
C ASP A 440 7.39 4.82 19.30
N VAL A 441 8.13 4.58 20.39
CA VAL A 441 8.20 5.48 21.57
C VAL A 441 8.69 6.90 21.23
N LYS A 442 9.75 7.04 20.41
CA LYS A 442 10.29 8.36 20.04
C LYS A 442 9.33 9.15 19.13
N ASN A 443 8.59 8.46 18.27
CA ASN A 443 7.58 9.08 17.41
C ASN A 443 6.34 9.47 18.21
N LEU A 444 5.92 8.62 19.15
CA LEU A 444 4.83 8.91 20.09
C LEU A 444 5.14 10.12 20.98
N GLU A 445 6.36 10.24 21.53
CA GLU A 445 6.78 11.45 22.27
C GLU A 445 6.67 12.72 21.42
N LYS A 446 7.18 12.69 20.19
CA LYS A 446 7.14 13.83 19.26
C LYS A 446 5.71 14.18 18.86
N TRP A 447 4.87 13.18 18.66
CA TRP A 447 3.44 13.34 18.36
C TRP A 447 2.63 13.83 19.57
N LYS A 448 2.96 13.41 20.80
CA LYS A 448 2.35 13.92 22.05
C LYS A 448 2.74 15.39 22.31
N LYS A 449 3.94 15.81 21.87
CA LYS A 449 4.41 17.22 21.91
C LYS A 449 3.84 18.11 20.80
N VAL A 450 3.15 17.54 19.79
CA VAL A 450 2.44 18.31 18.76
C VAL A 450 1.00 18.55 19.20
N GLU A 451 0.54 19.79 19.05
CA GLU A 451 -0.81 20.22 19.35
C GLU A 451 -1.86 19.45 18.51
N PRO A 452 -2.96 18.96 19.11
CA PRO A 452 -4.05 18.26 18.43
C PRO A 452 -4.51 18.89 17.11
N VAL A 453 -4.85 20.18 17.15
CA VAL A 453 -5.58 20.93 16.10
C VAL A 453 -4.97 22.32 15.95
N SER A 454 -5.17 22.99 14.82
CA SER A 454 -4.77 24.39 14.59
C SER A 454 -5.87 25.39 14.94
N ASP A 455 -5.50 26.66 15.02
CA ASP A 455 -6.45 27.77 14.87
C ASP A 455 -7.13 27.76 13.48
N PRO A 456 -8.22 28.52 13.29
CA PRO A 456 -8.89 28.69 11.99
C PRO A 456 -7.95 29.16 10.88
N ILE A 457 -7.99 28.49 9.73
CA ILE A 457 -7.33 28.91 8.50
C ILE A 457 -8.41 29.41 7.53
N VAL A 458 -8.42 30.72 7.25
CA VAL A 458 -9.37 31.48 6.39
C VAL A 458 -10.88 31.23 6.64
N GLY A 459 -11.26 30.65 7.78
CA GLY A 459 -12.65 30.23 8.03
C GLY A 459 -13.05 28.90 7.40
N ILE A 460 -12.16 28.25 6.63
CA ILE A 460 -12.43 27.00 5.91
C ILE A 460 -11.80 25.79 6.60
N PHE A 461 -10.52 25.86 6.96
CA PHE A 461 -9.75 24.68 7.39
C PHE A 461 -9.27 24.74 8.84
N ARG A 462 -9.01 23.55 9.42
CA ARG A 462 -8.11 23.36 10.56
C ARG A 462 -7.15 22.20 10.30
N ALA A 463 -5.85 22.40 10.58
CA ALA A 463 -4.83 21.38 10.46
C ALA A 463 -4.77 20.52 11.73
N ILE A 464 -4.96 19.21 11.57
CA ILE A 464 -5.04 18.24 12.67
C ILE A 464 -3.86 17.27 12.58
N LYS A 465 -3.38 16.72 13.71
CA LYS A 465 -2.46 15.56 13.69
C LYS A 465 -3.26 14.25 13.62
N THR A 466 -2.78 13.22 12.91
CA THR A 466 -3.45 11.90 12.86
C THR A 466 -3.76 11.38 14.27
N LEU A 467 -4.98 10.86 14.48
CA LEU A 467 -5.44 10.33 15.76
C LEU A 467 -4.79 8.98 16.09
N ARG A 468 -4.97 8.48 17.32
CA ARG A 468 -4.57 7.11 17.73
C ARG A 468 -5.61 6.51 18.66
N GLU A 469 -6.04 5.28 18.38
CA GLU A 469 -7.11 4.60 19.13
C GLU A 469 -6.85 4.56 20.64
N VAL A 470 -5.61 4.24 21.02
CA VAL A 470 -5.17 3.99 22.40
C VAL A 470 -4.54 5.20 23.08
N ASP A 471 -4.69 6.42 22.54
CA ASP A 471 -4.11 7.61 23.15
C ASP A 471 -5.03 8.30 24.17
N GLU A 472 -4.44 8.74 25.28
CA GLU A 472 -5.09 9.37 26.42
C GLU A 472 -5.67 10.77 26.12
N LYS A 473 -5.29 11.40 25.00
CA LYS A 473 -5.64 12.79 24.68
C LYS A 473 -6.13 13.03 23.26
N HIS A 474 -5.65 12.26 22.28
CA HIS A 474 -5.97 12.48 20.85
C HIS A 474 -6.40 11.17 20.15
N CYS A 475 -7.39 10.52 20.75
CA CYS A 475 -8.16 9.40 20.19
C CYS A 475 -9.53 9.89 19.66
N PRO A 476 -10.21 9.15 18.76
CA PRO A 476 -11.45 9.60 18.10
C PRO A 476 -12.52 10.08 19.08
N ARG A 477 -12.78 9.31 20.14
CA ARG A 477 -13.79 9.62 21.16
C ARG A 477 -13.56 10.95 21.89
N LEU A 478 -12.30 11.30 22.18
CA LEU A 478 -11.96 12.57 22.82
C LEU A 478 -11.95 13.71 21.80
N PHE A 479 -11.43 13.47 20.60
CA PHE A 479 -11.41 14.46 19.51
C PHE A 479 -12.83 14.89 19.11
N VAL A 480 -13.77 13.95 18.96
CA VAL A 480 -15.19 14.23 18.72
C VAL A 480 -15.77 15.10 19.83
N HIS A 481 -15.53 14.75 21.10
CA HIS A 481 -16.04 15.48 22.25
C HIS A 481 -15.47 16.92 22.36
N GLU A 482 -14.21 17.14 21.97
CA GLU A 482 -13.58 18.46 22.01
C GLU A 482 -13.83 19.32 20.76
N TRP A 483 -14.06 18.72 19.58
CA TRP A 483 -14.05 19.42 18.29
C TRP A 483 -15.26 19.20 17.39
N GLY A 484 -16.18 18.27 17.68
CA GLY A 484 -17.30 17.92 16.80
C GLY A 484 -18.37 19.00 16.60
N GLU A 485 -18.43 20.01 17.48
CA GLU A 485 -19.24 21.21 17.23
C GLU A 485 -18.63 22.10 16.13
N VAL A 486 -17.30 22.08 15.99
CA VAL A 486 -16.50 23.04 15.20
C VAL A 486 -15.97 22.42 13.91
N ILE A 487 -15.62 21.15 13.91
CA ILE A 487 -15.05 20.42 12.77
C ILE A 487 -16.07 19.40 12.31
N LYS A 488 -16.54 19.51 11.06
CA LYS A 488 -17.70 18.76 10.54
C LYS A 488 -17.36 17.72 9.48
N ASP A 489 -16.16 17.84 8.91
CA ASP A 489 -15.56 16.95 7.94
C ASP A 489 -14.06 16.82 8.24
N VAL A 490 -13.46 15.64 8.06
CA VAL A 490 -12.02 15.38 8.23
C VAL A 490 -11.47 14.69 6.99
N ILE A 491 -10.58 15.38 6.29
CA ILE A 491 -9.80 14.82 5.17
C ILE A 491 -8.51 14.20 5.72
N ASP A 492 -8.44 12.87 5.68
CA ASP A 492 -7.22 12.13 5.97
C ASP A 492 -6.38 12.00 4.71
N ILE A 493 -5.31 12.78 4.65
CA ILE A 493 -4.38 12.78 3.52
C ILE A 493 -3.22 11.77 3.69
N SER A 494 -3.22 10.94 4.74
CA SER A 494 -2.23 9.87 4.92
C SER A 494 -2.43 8.73 3.91
N HIS A 495 -1.33 8.07 3.52
CA HIS A 495 -1.37 6.94 2.58
C HIS A 495 -1.78 5.64 3.28
N ASP A 496 -1.23 5.42 4.47
CA ASP A 496 -1.43 4.23 5.29
C ASP A 496 -2.87 4.13 5.82
N ASN A 497 -3.31 2.92 6.21
CA ASN A 497 -4.58 2.78 6.93
C ASN A 497 -4.53 3.50 8.30
N PRO A 498 -5.62 4.14 8.73
CA PRO A 498 -5.66 4.90 9.98
C PRO A 498 -5.44 3.99 11.20
N VAL A 499 -4.66 4.48 12.17
CA VAL A 499 -4.31 3.78 13.43
C VAL A 499 -5.37 4.00 14.53
N TYR A 500 -6.62 4.10 14.11
CA TYR A 500 -7.83 4.40 14.88
C TYR A 500 -9.06 4.14 14.00
N ASP A 501 -10.22 3.96 14.62
CA ASP A 501 -11.49 3.77 13.88
C ASP A 501 -12.00 5.09 13.25
N PRO A 502 -12.11 5.19 11.91
CA PRO A 502 -12.65 6.38 11.25
C PRO A 502 -14.17 6.52 11.38
N GLU A 503 -14.91 5.42 11.50
CA GLU A 503 -16.35 5.46 11.73
C GLU A 503 -16.63 6.07 13.11
N GLY A 504 -15.71 5.95 14.07
CA GLY A 504 -15.71 6.66 15.34
C GLY A 504 -15.63 8.19 15.25
N LEU A 505 -15.28 8.76 14.08
CA LEU A 505 -15.45 10.18 13.78
C LEU A 505 -16.85 10.46 13.18
N VAL A 506 -17.31 9.59 12.29
CA VAL A 506 -18.61 9.70 11.61
C VAL A 506 -19.78 9.59 12.60
N ARG A 507 -19.72 8.62 13.53
CA ARG A 507 -20.64 8.50 14.69
C ARG A 507 -20.63 9.75 15.59
N GLY A 508 -19.56 10.53 15.53
CA GLY A 508 -19.40 11.83 16.21
C GLY A 508 -19.88 13.04 15.43
N GLY A 509 -20.54 12.87 14.27
CA GLY A 509 -20.97 13.95 13.39
C GLY A 509 -19.86 14.55 12.51
N ILE A 510 -18.66 13.96 12.52
CA ILE A 510 -17.49 14.42 11.75
C ILE A 510 -17.26 13.46 10.57
N MET A 511 -17.70 13.86 9.38
CA MET A 511 -17.61 13.02 8.17
C MET A 511 -16.15 12.77 7.77
N TYR A 512 -15.75 11.50 7.62
CA TYR A 512 -14.39 11.12 7.27
C TYR A 512 -14.21 10.94 5.75
N HIS A 513 -13.16 11.55 5.20
CA HIS A 513 -12.81 11.51 3.77
C HIS A 513 -11.36 11.06 3.60
N LYS A 514 -11.13 9.87 3.03
CA LYS A 514 -9.76 9.40 2.71
C LYS A 514 -9.28 10.00 1.39
N PHE A 515 -8.15 10.71 1.40
CA PHE A 515 -7.51 11.28 0.21
C PHE A 515 -6.01 10.94 0.19
N PRO A 516 -5.63 9.70 -0.13
CA PRO A 516 -4.33 9.14 0.23
C PRO A 516 -3.18 9.70 -0.63
N THR A 517 -2.46 10.69 -0.11
CA THR A 517 -1.28 11.27 -0.79
C THR A 517 0.02 10.60 -0.34
N LEU A 518 1.03 10.59 -1.22
CA LEU A 518 2.36 10.06 -0.89
C LEU A 518 3.03 10.85 0.26
N SER A 519 3.86 10.17 1.05
CA SER A 519 4.45 10.76 2.26
C SER A 519 5.76 11.48 1.99
N LYS A 520 5.95 12.65 2.63
CA LYS A 520 7.13 13.55 2.53
C LYS A 520 7.31 14.33 1.22
N VAL A 521 6.59 13.99 0.14
CA VAL A 521 6.61 14.70 -1.15
C VAL A 521 5.47 15.73 -1.21
N PRO A 522 5.60 16.87 -1.92
CA PRO A 522 4.47 17.69 -2.36
C PRO A 522 3.56 16.90 -3.31
N PRO A 523 2.24 16.81 -3.04
CA PRO A 523 1.28 16.23 -3.96
C PRO A 523 1.39 16.79 -5.38
N GLY A 524 1.26 15.91 -6.38
CA GLY A 524 1.33 16.25 -7.81
C GLY A 524 0.11 17.03 -8.29
N ASP A 525 0.17 17.56 -9.52
CA ASP A 525 -0.86 18.48 -10.02
C ASP A 525 -2.26 17.85 -10.08
N THR A 526 -2.36 16.57 -10.43
CA THR A 526 -3.61 15.79 -10.38
C THR A 526 -4.10 15.51 -8.95
N GLU A 527 -3.20 15.37 -7.97
CA GLU A 527 -3.57 15.25 -6.54
C GLU A 527 -4.03 16.60 -5.98
N ILE A 528 -3.44 17.72 -6.44
CA ILE A 528 -3.87 19.08 -6.08
C ILE A 528 -5.27 19.34 -6.63
N GLU A 529 -5.52 19.05 -7.91
CA GLU A 529 -6.84 19.19 -8.53
C GLU A 529 -7.88 18.28 -7.88
N GLY A 530 -7.55 17.02 -7.60
CA GLY A 530 -8.42 16.11 -6.86
C GLY A 530 -8.74 16.58 -5.44
N PHE A 531 -7.76 17.15 -4.72
CA PHE A 531 -7.99 17.73 -3.40
C PHE A 531 -8.88 18.98 -3.46
N ILE A 532 -8.65 19.85 -4.44
CA ILE A 532 -9.45 21.06 -4.64
C ILE A 532 -10.90 20.70 -4.96
N GLN A 533 -11.13 19.76 -5.89
CA GLN A 533 -12.47 19.25 -6.21
C GLN A 533 -13.15 18.59 -5.01
N LEU A 534 -12.39 17.86 -4.17
CA LEU A 534 -12.90 17.27 -2.93
C LEU A 534 -13.33 18.35 -1.93
N VAL A 535 -12.53 19.41 -1.74
CA VAL A 535 -12.88 20.54 -0.87
C VAL A 535 -14.10 21.28 -1.37
N GLU A 536 -14.20 21.59 -2.67
CA GLU A 536 -15.38 22.26 -3.25
C GLU A 536 -16.65 21.40 -3.08
N LYS A 537 -16.54 20.07 -3.27
CA LYS A 537 -17.63 19.12 -3.01
C LYS A 537 -18.04 19.11 -1.55
N ILE A 538 -17.08 19.08 -0.62
CA ILE A 538 -17.35 19.12 0.82
C ILE A 538 -18.01 20.44 1.18
N GLN A 539 -17.45 21.60 0.82
CA GLN A 539 -18.05 22.91 1.13
C GLN A 539 -19.47 23.07 0.60
N ASN A 540 -19.78 22.53 -0.58
CA ASN A 540 -21.15 22.56 -1.11
C ASN A 540 -22.08 21.66 -0.30
N SER A 541 -21.65 20.45 0.07
CA SER A 541 -22.39 19.59 0.99
C SER A 541 -22.55 20.21 2.38
N GLN A 542 -21.54 20.93 2.89
CA GLN A 542 -21.59 21.62 4.18
C GLN A 542 -22.63 22.76 4.20
N LYS A 543 -22.88 23.44 3.08
CA LYS A 543 -23.97 24.44 2.98
C LYS A 543 -25.35 23.78 3.17
N GLU A 544 -25.57 22.65 2.52
CA GLU A 544 -26.81 21.86 2.65
C GLU A 544 -26.94 21.25 4.06
N ARG A 545 -25.84 20.72 4.61
CA ARG A 545 -25.79 20.14 5.96
C ARG A 545 -26.01 21.18 7.05
N ALA A 546 -25.39 22.36 6.98
CA ALA A 546 -25.54 23.41 7.99
C ALA A 546 -27.01 23.85 8.17
N LEU A 547 -27.75 23.93 7.06
CA LEU A 547 -29.19 24.23 7.03
C LEU A 547 -30.07 23.06 7.53
N LYS A 548 -29.63 21.81 7.34
CA LYS A 548 -30.36 20.60 7.76
C LYS A 548 -30.08 20.19 9.21
N GLU A 549 -28.88 20.52 9.71
CA GLU A 549 -28.33 20.12 11.01
C GLU A 549 -28.25 21.31 12.01
N ASN A 550 -28.75 22.50 11.65
CA ASN A 550 -28.76 23.73 12.45
C ASN A 550 -27.42 24.03 13.16
N TRP A 551 -26.35 24.20 12.38
CA TRP A 551 -25.02 24.47 12.93
C TRP A 551 -24.92 25.87 13.56
N ILE A 552 -24.56 25.94 14.84
CA ILE A 552 -24.45 27.18 15.64
C ILE A 552 -23.09 27.90 15.41
N GLY A 553 -22.38 27.57 14.34
CA GLY A 553 -21.05 28.12 14.05
C GLY A 553 -20.43 27.59 12.75
N PRO A 554 -19.27 28.14 12.35
CA PRO A 554 -18.58 27.75 11.11
C PRO A 554 -18.09 26.29 11.19
N GLY A 555 -18.61 25.45 10.30
CA GLY A 555 -18.18 24.06 10.16
C GLY A 555 -16.85 23.96 9.40
N PHE A 556 -15.76 23.78 10.13
CA PHE A 556 -14.42 23.67 9.53
C PHE A 556 -14.18 22.29 8.90
N ILE A 557 -13.42 22.28 7.80
CA ILE A 557 -12.80 21.09 7.23
C ILE A 557 -11.49 20.82 7.97
N GLY A 558 -11.48 19.76 8.76
CA GLY A 558 -10.27 19.20 9.33
C GLY A 558 -9.41 18.56 8.25
N VAL A 559 -8.09 18.75 8.26
CA VAL A 559 -7.17 18.07 7.34
C VAL A 559 -5.99 17.52 8.11
N HIS A 560 -5.70 16.22 8.02
CA HIS A 560 -4.57 15.62 8.71
C HIS A 560 -3.67 14.72 7.85
N CYS A 561 -2.37 14.94 8.04
CA CYS A 561 -1.36 13.90 7.96
C CYS A 561 -0.79 13.65 9.37
N HIS A 562 0.21 12.77 9.49
CA HIS A 562 0.80 12.31 10.76
C HIS A 562 1.08 13.38 11.85
N TYR A 563 1.33 14.64 11.47
CA TYR A 563 1.51 15.77 12.41
C TYR A 563 0.68 17.04 12.08
N GLY A 564 -0.05 17.09 10.96
CA GLY A 564 -0.74 18.32 10.52
C GLY A 564 0.19 19.51 10.24
N PHE A 565 1.23 19.33 9.41
CA PHE A 565 2.16 20.39 9.01
C PHE A 565 2.34 20.46 7.48
N ASN A 566 3.31 19.75 6.90
CA ASN A 566 3.80 20.03 5.54
C ASN A 566 2.77 19.73 4.43
N ARG A 567 2.34 18.46 4.28
CA ARG A 567 1.37 18.06 3.24
C ARG A 567 0.01 18.75 3.44
N THR A 568 -0.44 18.81 4.69
CA THR A 568 -1.64 19.52 5.14
C THR A 568 -1.62 20.99 4.72
N GLY A 569 -0.56 21.72 5.09
CA GLY A 569 -0.42 23.13 4.78
C GLY A 569 -0.24 23.40 3.29
N PHE A 570 0.46 22.52 2.56
CA PHE A 570 0.63 22.66 1.12
C PHE A 570 -0.69 22.55 0.35
N LEU A 571 -1.48 21.50 0.59
CA LEU A 571 -2.77 21.31 -0.08
C LEU A 571 -3.74 22.45 0.26
N ILE A 572 -3.76 22.90 1.52
CA ILE A 572 -4.51 24.09 1.94
C ILE A 572 -4.00 25.33 1.20
N CYS A 573 -2.69 25.57 1.12
CA CYS A 573 -2.13 26.73 0.41
C CYS A 573 -2.42 26.70 -1.10
N CYS A 574 -2.39 25.54 -1.77
CA CYS A 574 -2.81 25.41 -3.18
C CYS A 574 -4.26 25.89 -3.35
N TYR A 575 -5.16 25.41 -2.49
CA TYR A 575 -6.55 25.85 -2.46
C TYR A 575 -6.68 27.38 -2.27
N LEU A 576 -5.95 27.96 -1.30
CA LEU A 576 -5.94 29.42 -1.09
C LEU A 576 -5.44 30.20 -2.32
N ILE A 577 -4.44 29.68 -3.02
CA ILE A 577 -3.81 30.34 -4.17
C ILE A 577 -4.68 30.27 -5.43
N GLU A 578 -5.39 29.16 -5.62
CA GLU A 578 -6.11 28.81 -6.87
C GLU A 578 -7.61 29.09 -6.82
N LYS A 579 -8.24 29.04 -5.64
CA LYS A 579 -9.68 29.30 -5.45
C LYS A 579 -9.94 30.62 -4.73
N GLU A 580 -9.25 30.84 -3.60
CA GLU A 580 -9.35 32.11 -2.85
C GLU A 580 -8.41 33.21 -3.42
N ASN A 581 -7.67 32.92 -4.50
CA ASN A 581 -6.77 33.81 -5.24
C ASN A 581 -5.62 34.46 -4.44
N TYR A 582 -5.26 33.93 -3.26
CA TYR A 582 -4.23 34.50 -2.39
C TYR A 582 -2.86 34.65 -3.09
N PRO A 583 -2.08 35.70 -2.77
CA PRO A 583 -0.64 35.70 -3.00
C PRO A 583 0.02 34.49 -2.31
N VAL A 584 0.99 33.85 -2.98
CA VAL A 584 1.61 32.61 -2.49
C VAL A 584 2.22 32.76 -1.10
N GLN A 585 2.91 33.88 -0.87
CA GLN A 585 3.49 34.21 0.44
C GLN A 585 2.42 34.40 1.52
N GLU A 586 1.32 35.09 1.20
CA GLU A 586 0.23 35.34 2.13
C GLU A 586 -0.50 34.06 2.53
N ALA A 587 -0.75 33.14 1.58
CA ALA A 587 -1.30 31.81 1.87
C ALA A 587 -0.41 31.02 2.85
N ILE A 588 0.91 31.05 2.64
CA ILE A 588 1.91 30.40 3.51
C ILE A 588 1.92 31.03 4.91
N ASP A 589 1.84 32.35 5.01
CA ASP A 589 1.89 33.08 6.29
C ASP A 589 0.59 32.95 7.08
N VAL A 590 -0.57 32.92 6.41
CA VAL A 590 -1.87 32.62 7.04
C VAL A 590 -1.87 31.20 7.61
N PHE A 591 -1.36 30.20 6.88
CA PHE A 591 -1.20 28.84 7.42
C PHE A 591 -0.21 28.80 8.60
N ALA A 592 0.93 29.48 8.50
CA ALA A 592 1.95 29.49 9.55
C ALA A 592 1.51 30.21 10.83
N LYS A 593 0.64 31.23 10.72
CA LYS A 593 -0.01 31.92 11.84
C LYS A 593 -0.98 31.00 12.58
N ALA A 594 -1.82 30.25 11.86
CA ALA A 594 -2.86 29.42 12.44
C ALA A 594 -2.38 28.05 12.94
N ARG A 595 -1.33 27.48 12.32
CA ARG A 595 -0.68 26.25 12.75
C ARG A 595 0.78 26.56 13.09
N PRO A 596 1.12 26.87 14.36
CA PRO A 596 2.47 27.26 14.75
C PRO A 596 3.53 26.29 14.21
N ASN A 597 4.66 26.82 13.75
CA ASN A 597 5.68 26.19 12.87
C ASN A 597 5.34 26.12 11.36
N GLY A 598 4.08 26.18 10.95
CA GLY A 598 3.64 26.19 9.55
C GLY A 598 4.14 25.02 8.67
N ILE A 599 4.30 25.30 7.37
CA ILE A 599 5.03 24.43 6.45
C ILE A 599 6.52 24.53 6.78
N LYS A 600 7.12 23.44 7.28
CA LYS A 600 8.53 23.35 7.71
C LYS A 600 9.49 23.08 6.56
N HIS A 601 9.09 22.27 5.59
CA HIS A 601 9.96 21.83 4.50
C HIS A 601 9.93 22.81 3.32
N LYS A 602 11.10 23.36 2.96
CA LYS A 602 11.23 24.39 1.92
C LYS A 602 10.64 23.96 0.56
N HIS A 603 10.86 22.71 0.12
CA HIS A 603 10.34 22.23 -1.17
C HIS A 603 8.81 22.27 -1.34
N PHE A 604 8.04 22.21 -0.24
CA PHE A 604 6.59 22.43 -0.32
C PHE A 604 6.28 23.91 -0.59
N LYS A 605 7.00 24.85 0.03
CA LYS A 605 6.86 26.29 -0.27
C LYS A 605 7.30 26.60 -1.70
N ASP A 606 8.48 26.12 -2.10
CA ASP A 606 9.06 26.33 -3.43
C ASP A 606 8.05 25.92 -4.54
N ARG A 607 7.40 24.75 -4.40
CA ARG A 607 6.39 24.26 -5.37
C ARG A 607 5.14 25.15 -5.48
N LEU A 608 4.70 25.79 -4.40
CA LEU A 608 3.56 26.74 -4.43
C LEU A 608 3.88 27.98 -5.27
N PHE A 609 5.13 28.47 -5.23
CA PHE A 609 5.55 29.63 -6.03
C PHE A 609 5.59 29.29 -7.53
N VAL A 610 6.11 28.10 -7.89
CA VAL A 610 6.16 27.63 -9.28
C VAL A 610 4.74 27.48 -9.87
N ARG A 611 3.80 26.86 -9.15
CA ARG A 611 2.44 26.58 -9.69
C ARG A 611 1.61 27.84 -9.99
N LYS A 612 1.82 28.97 -9.27
CA LYS A 612 1.12 30.23 -9.62
C LYS A 612 1.66 30.88 -10.91
N GLN A 613 2.88 30.55 -11.35
CA GLN A 613 3.44 31.07 -12.61
C GLN A 613 2.92 30.32 -13.84
N THR A 614 2.78 29.00 -13.77
CA THR A 614 2.25 28.18 -14.88
C THR A 614 0.77 28.44 -15.12
N SER A 615 -0.05 28.46 -14.06
CA SER A 615 -1.49 28.72 -14.17
C SER A 615 -1.82 30.06 -14.86
N LYS A 616 -1.00 31.10 -14.62
CA LYS A 616 -1.16 32.41 -15.25
C LYS A 616 -0.94 32.42 -16.77
N ARG A 617 -0.05 31.58 -17.30
CA ARG A 617 0.21 31.48 -18.76
C ARG A 617 -0.96 30.83 -19.51
N ALA A 618 -1.69 29.92 -18.86
CA ALA A 618 -2.83 29.24 -19.50
C ALA A 618 -4.04 30.15 -19.76
N SER A 619 -4.22 31.22 -18.96
CA SER A 619 -5.38 32.12 -19.08
C SER A 619 -5.28 33.18 -20.19
N GLU A 620 -4.13 33.32 -20.86
CA GLU A 620 -3.86 34.43 -21.79
C GLU A 620 -3.93 34.06 -23.28
N GLN A 621 -4.19 32.78 -23.64
CA GLN A 621 -4.21 32.30 -25.03
C GLN A 621 -5.54 31.67 -25.48
N THR A 622 -6.58 32.47 -25.74
CA THR A 622 -7.63 32.08 -26.72
C THR A 622 -8.37 33.31 -27.31
N PRO A 623 -8.19 33.66 -28.60
CA PRO A 623 -8.90 34.79 -29.22
C PRO A 623 -10.15 34.38 -30.04
N LEU A 624 -11.28 34.99 -29.67
CA LEU A 624 -12.29 35.60 -30.56
C LEU A 624 -12.60 34.98 -31.94
N LEU A 625 -13.82 34.43 -32.09
CA LEU A 625 -14.69 34.74 -33.24
C LEU A 625 -16.19 34.59 -32.89
N ALA A 626 -16.84 35.75 -32.72
CA ALA A 626 -18.21 36.18 -33.06
C ALA A 626 -19.36 35.13 -33.05
N GLU A 627 -20.40 35.26 -32.21
CA GLU A 627 -21.49 36.27 -32.27
C GLU A 627 -22.28 36.26 -33.59
N THR A 628 -23.61 36.05 -33.59
CA THR A 628 -24.67 37.06 -33.32
C THR A 628 -26.05 36.35 -33.41
N THR A 629 -27.23 36.82 -32.93
CA THR A 629 -27.67 38.08 -32.27
C THR A 629 -29.07 37.90 -31.61
N THR A 630 -29.26 38.35 -30.35
CA THR A 630 -30.46 39.08 -29.82
C THR A 630 -31.88 38.44 -29.84
N ARG A 631 -32.87 38.76 -28.98
CA ARG A 631 -33.01 39.63 -27.77
C ARG A 631 -34.37 39.34 -27.09
N ARG A 632 -34.44 39.23 -25.74
CA ARG A 632 -35.27 40.08 -24.81
C ARG A 632 -35.61 39.44 -23.44
N ASN A 633 -35.49 40.29 -22.42
CA ASN A 633 -36.22 40.35 -21.14
C ASN A 633 -35.81 39.41 -19.97
N SER A 634 -35.89 39.98 -18.76
CA SER A 634 -35.46 39.49 -17.43
C SER A 634 -33.99 39.01 -17.35
N GLU A 635 -33.06 39.70 -16.68
CA GLU A 635 -33.03 40.10 -15.24
C GLU A 635 -32.85 38.86 -14.32
N ASP A 636 -31.91 38.82 -13.38
CA ASP A 636 -30.92 39.86 -13.02
C ASP A 636 -29.57 39.28 -12.54
N SER A 637 -28.72 40.14 -11.99
CA SER A 637 -27.30 39.98 -11.75
C SER A 637 -26.91 40.42 -10.33
N HIS A 638 -25.64 40.14 -9.97
CA HIS A 638 -24.89 40.70 -8.84
C HIS A 638 -25.23 40.27 -7.39
N ARG A 639 -24.11 40.04 -6.66
CA ARG A 639 -23.90 40.12 -5.20
C ARG A 639 -24.60 39.02 -4.38
N LEU A 640 -23.84 38.20 -3.63
CA LEU A 640 -23.07 38.52 -2.42
C LEU A 640 -23.96 39.06 -1.29
N ALA A 641 -24.20 38.16 -0.34
CA ALA A 641 -24.52 38.38 1.07
C ALA A 641 -25.64 39.39 1.39
N GLU A 642 -26.79 38.85 1.77
CA GLU A 642 -27.41 39.17 3.05
C GLU A 642 -28.23 37.95 3.56
N GLU A 643 -28.31 37.87 4.88
CA GLU A 643 -29.33 37.29 5.79
C GLU A 643 -30.32 36.23 5.22
N GLU A 644 -30.49 35.05 5.84
CA GLU A 644 -30.90 34.77 7.24
C GLU A 644 -32.35 35.21 7.54
N ASP A 645 -33.05 34.41 8.36
CA ASP A 645 -34.49 34.45 8.66
C ASP A 645 -35.42 34.25 7.43
N ALA A 646 -36.45 33.39 7.46
CA ALA A 646 -37.56 33.28 8.42
C ALA A 646 -38.54 34.48 8.34
N ALA A 647 -39.85 34.30 8.39
CA ALA A 647 -40.67 33.08 8.24
C ALA A 647 -42.11 33.57 7.98
N LEU A 648 -43.04 33.24 8.88
CA LEU A 648 -44.39 33.81 9.04
C LEU A 648 -45.36 33.42 7.88
N HIS A 649 -46.39 32.58 8.10
CA HIS A 649 -47.08 32.22 9.36
C HIS A 649 -47.49 30.73 9.37
N GLY A 650 -47.60 30.02 10.51
CA GLY A 650 -47.16 30.38 11.87
C GLY A 650 -47.95 29.66 13.00
N THR A 651 -47.31 29.49 14.18
CA THR A 651 -47.86 29.06 15.49
C THR A 651 -48.31 27.58 15.62
N SER A 652 -48.32 26.91 16.80
CA SER A 652 -48.26 27.39 18.21
C SER A 652 -47.80 26.33 19.26
N LEU A 653 -46.99 26.72 20.26
CA LEU A 653 -46.85 26.26 21.69
C LEU A 653 -46.68 24.74 22.05
N SER A 654 -45.99 24.27 23.14
CA SER A 654 -45.04 24.85 24.13
C SER A 654 -44.47 23.83 25.18
N SER A 655 -43.22 24.00 25.68
CA SER A 655 -42.62 23.54 26.99
C SER A 655 -42.46 22.02 27.31
N SER A 656 -41.53 21.46 28.14
CA SER A 656 -40.37 21.95 28.96
C SER A 656 -39.40 20.80 29.44
N SER A 657 -38.27 21.11 30.12
CA SER A 657 -37.06 20.28 30.49
C SER A 657 -37.06 19.67 31.94
N PRO A 658 -35.95 19.26 32.68
CA PRO A 658 -34.51 18.86 32.39
C PRO A 658 -33.78 17.73 33.29
N SER A 659 -32.53 17.33 32.94
CA SER A 659 -31.29 17.10 33.81
C SER A 659 -30.83 15.79 34.58
N SER A 660 -29.60 15.30 34.25
CA SER A 660 -28.36 15.06 35.10
C SER A 660 -28.01 13.81 36.00
N SER A 661 -26.74 13.32 35.89
CA SER A 661 -25.68 13.19 36.97
C SER A 661 -25.40 11.91 37.84
N ARG A 662 -24.29 11.18 37.51
CA ARG A 662 -23.02 10.96 38.34
C ARG A 662 -22.86 9.93 39.51
N ARG A 663 -21.90 9.00 39.32
CA ARG A 663 -20.92 8.28 40.22
C ARG A 663 -21.26 7.69 41.61
N LYS A 664 -21.02 6.37 41.77
CA LYS A 664 -20.27 5.67 42.88
C LYS A 664 -20.08 4.16 42.59
N SER A 665 -19.02 3.40 42.91
CA SER A 665 -17.75 3.67 43.61
C SER A 665 -16.52 2.89 43.06
N VAL A 666 -15.85 2.05 43.90
CA VAL A 666 -14.36 2.05 44.04
C VAL A 666 -13.73 0.91 44.90
N ARG A 667 -14.43 0.28 45.88
CA ARG A 667 -13.81 -0.41 47.06
C ARG A 667 -12.83 -1.56 46.78
N GLU A 668 -12.85 -2.16 45.59
CA GLU A 668 -12.08 -3.36 45.26
C GLU A 668 -10.58 -3.11 45.03
N ILE A 669 -10.21 -1.87 44.67
CA ILE A 669 -8.85 -1.49 44.24
C ILE A 669 -7.78 -1.79 45.32
N LEU A 670 -8.11 -1.59 46.60
CA LEU A 670 -7.15 -1.67 47.72
C LEU A 670 -6.71 -3.10 48.09
N LEU A 671 -7.48 -4.13 47.74
CA LEU A 671 -7.08 -5.53 47.95
C LEU A 671 -6.15 -6.03 46.84
N PHE A 672 -6.33 -5.53 45.62
CA PHE A 672 -5.55 -5.90 44.45
C PHE A 672 -4.09 -5.41 44.53
N THR A 673 -3.89 -4.18 45.02
CA THR A 673 -2.57 -3.55 45.16
C THR A 673 -1.62 -4.28 46.12
N TRP A 674 -2.13 -4.92 47.17
CA TRP A 674 -1.26 -5.59 48.17
C TRP A 674 -0.69 -6.92 47.65
N ALA A 675 -1.46 -7.66 46.86
CA ALA A 675 -0.99 -8.89 46.21
C ALA A 675 0.09 -8.60 45.16
N LEU A 676 -0.10 -7.57 44.34
CA LEU A 676 0.80 -7.20 43.24
C LEU A 676 2.24 -6.90 43.72
N LEU A 677 2.36 -6.20 44.85
CA LEU A 677 3.65 -5.80 45.42
C LEU A 677 4.47 -6.98 45.97
N ALA A 678 3.80 -7.99 46.53
CA ALA A 678 4.47 -9.21 47.02
C ALA A 678 5.09 -10.01 45.87
N THR A 679 4.37 -10.15 44.75
CA THR A 679 4.88 -10.85 43.55
C THR A 679 6.05 -10.11 42.90
N ALA A 680 5.99 -8.77 42.83
CA ALA A 680 7.06 -7.95 42.24
C ALA A 680 8.40 -8.12 42.97
N GLY A 681 8.40 -8.19 44.31
CA GLY A 681 9.61 -8.35 45.11
C GLY A 681 10.38 -9.64 44.81
N VAL A 682 9.67 -10.76 44.61
CA VAL A 682 10.28 -12.07 44.27
C VAL A 682 10.91 -12.04 42.87
N ILE A 683 10.23 -11.43 41.90
CA ILE A 683 10.71 -11.32 40.51
C ILE A 683 11.98 -10.46 40.45
N VAL A 684 12.00 -9.30 41.13
CA VAL A 684 13.19 -8.42 41.18
C VAL A 684 14.39 -9.13 41.81
N LEU A 685 14.18 -9.89 42.90
CA LEU A 685 15.27 -10.62 43.55
C LEU A 685 15.87 -11.72 42.64
N ALA A 686 15.03 -12.45 41.90
CA ALA A 686 15.48 -13.44 40.93
C ALA A 686 16.30 -12.82 39.79
N VAL A 687 15.83 -11.70 39.21
CA VAL A 687 16.51 -10.99 38.13
C VAL A 687 17.87 -10.43 38.58
N VAL A 688 17.96 -9.84 39.79
CA VAL A 688 19.21 -9.32 40.32
C VAL A 688 20.23 -10.42 40.62
N LEU A 689 19.79 -11.60 41.07
CA LEU A 689 20.66 -12.77 41.28
C LEU A 689 21.16 -13.37 39.97
N GLN A 690 20.33 -13.44 38.92
CA GLN A 690 20.80 -13.87 37.59
C GLN A 690 21.79 -12.86 36.98
N HIS A 691 21.53 -11.55 37.09
CA HIS A 691 22.34 -10.56 36.39
C HIS A 691 23.73 -10.32 37.02
N ARG A 692 23.92 -10.62 38.31
CA ARG A 692 25.23 -10.49 38.99
C ARG A 692 26.23 -11.61 38.69
N ASN A 693 25.79 -12.73 38.12
CA ASN A 693 26.65 -13.91 37.89
C ASN A 693 27.25 -13.98 36.47
N ALA A 694 27.01 -12.97 35.61
CA ALA A 694 27.32 -13.06 34.19
C ALA A 694 28.71 -12.52 33.76
N THR A 695 29.45 -11.78 34.60
CA THR A 695 30.71 -11.12 34.20
C THR A 695 31.78 -11.00 35.30
N THR A 696 32.49 -12.09 35.60
CA THR A 696 33.92 -12.05 36.02
C THR A 696 34.64 -13.40 35.81
N THR A 697 35.96 -13.34 35.55
CA THR A 697 36.93 -14.42 35.26
C THR A 697 37.41 -15.19 36.52
N PRO A 698 38.24 -16.28 36.48
CA PRO A 698 38.99 -16.91 35.36
C PRO A 698 38.88 -18.49 35.30
N ALA A 699 39.78 -19.16 34.56
CA ALA A 699 39.83 -20.62 34.34
C ALA A 699 40.85 -21.39 35.21
N PRO A 700 40.78 -22.75 35.23
CA PRO A 700 41.99 -23.58 35.14
C PRO A 700 41.88 -24.84 34.22
N VAL A 701 43.01 -25.50 33.95
CA VAL A 701 43.21 -26.63 33.01
C VAL A 701 43.75 -27.87 33.76
N PRO A 702 43.32 -29.12 33.42
CA PRO A 702 44.28 -30.12 32.90
C PRO A 702 43.69 -31.16 31.89
N GLY A 703 44.44 -31.55 30.85
CA GLY A 703 44.03 -32.70 30.00
C GLY A 703 44.62 -32.82 28.58
N ASP A 704 45.95 -32.84 28.42
CA ASP A 704 46.65 -33.30 27.20
C ASP A 704 46.71 -34.87 27.21
N PRO A 705 46.80 -35.64 26.09
CA PRO A 705 47.43 -35.27 24.81
C PRO A 705 46.71 -35.64 23.49
N MET A 706 46.99 -34.86 22.43
CA MET A 706 47.79 -35.28 21.25
C MET A 706 47.74 -34.29 20.06
N THR A 707 48.86 -33.55 19.87
CA THR A 707 49.49 -33.16 18.59
C THR A 707 48.63 -32.68 17.40
N GLY A 708 48.77 -31.41 16.97
CA GLY A 708 48.15 -30.94 15.71
C GLY A 708 48.47 -29.54 15.16
N ASP A 709 49.37 -28.75 15.76
CA ASP A 709 49.82 -27.42 15.24
C ASP A 709 51.07 -27.62 14.31
N PRO A 710 51.45 -26.72 13.38
CA PRO A 710 51.20 -25.27 13.42
C PRO A 710 50.63 -24.61 12.15
N PHE A 711 49.91 -23.49 12.34
CA PHE A 711 50.22 -22.27 11.57
C PHE A 711 49.95 -21.00 12.39
N VAL A 712 51.02 -20.31 12.80
CA VAL A 712 50.98 -19.17 13.72
C VAL A 712 50.89 -17.85 12.96
N ALA A 713 49.84 -17.06 13.23
CA ALA A 713 49.68 -15.68 12.77
C ALA A 713 49.59 -14.70 13.95
N SER A 714 50.61 -14.69 14.83
CA SER A 714 50.65 -13.82 16.01
C SER A 714 51.29 -12.47 15.73
N SER A 715 50.47 -11.43 15.53
CA SER A 715 50.91 -10.06 15.80
C SER A 715 49.79 -9.22 16.44
N LEU A 716 50.09 -8.63 17.59
CA LEU A 716 49.19 -7.69 18.26
C LEU A 716 49.21 -6.35 17.51
N PRO A 717 48.06 -5.66 17.37
CA PRO A 717 48.03 -4.37 16.68
C PRO A 717 48.90 -3.35 17.41
N LYS A 718 49.95 -2.87 16.73
CA LYS A 718 50.73 -1.71 17.18
C LYS A 718 49.79 -0.53 17.42
N LYS A 719 49.98 0.21 18.52
CA LYS A 719 49.37 1.53 18.69
C LYS A 719 49.94 2.49 17.63
N LEU A 720 49.21 2.72 16.54
CA LEU A 720 49.56 3.77 15.59
C LEU A 720 49.04 5.12 16.10
N LYS A 721 49.90 6.14 15.99
CA LYS A 721 49.52 7.56 16.04
C LYS A 721 49.37 8.00 14.57
N ASN A 722 48.29 8.70 14.23
CA ASN A 722 47.94 9.18 12.88
C ASN A 722 48.21 8.18 11.73
N LYS A 723 47.18 7.39 11.37
CA LYS A 723 47.21 6.51 10.19
C LYS A 723 46.58 7.17 8.97
N LYS A 724 47.31 7.14 7.86
CA LYS A 724 46.78 7.12 6.49
C LYS A 724 45.72 5.99 6.37
N LYS A 725 44.61 6.25 5.68
CA LYS A 725 43.52 5.28 5.46
C LYS A 725 43.11 5.17 3.99
N ASN A 726 42.66 3.99 3.59
CA ASN A 726 41.99 3.71 2.32
C ASN A 726 40.54 3.28 2.58
N LEU A 727 39.59 3.75 1.77
CA LEU A 727 38.19 3.28 1.78
C LEU A 727 37.82 2.81 0.38
N ILE A 728 37.45 1.53 0.26
CA ILE A 728 36.90 0.96 -0.96
C ILE A 728 35.41 0.75 -0.71
N PHE A 729 34.58 1.37 -1.55
CA PHE A 729 33.15 1.15 -1.58
C PHE A 729 32.81 0.40 -2.87
N MET A 730 32.12 -0.75 -2.76
CA MET A 730 31.68 -1.49 -3.94
C MET A 730 30.17 -1.49 -4.06
N VAL A 731 29.67 -1.13 -5.24
CA VAL A 731 28.25 -1.22 -5.60
C VAL A 731 28.04 -2.42 -6.51
N SER A 732 26.92 -3.10 -6.34
CA SER A 732 26.51 -4.23 -7.17
C SER A 732 25.09 -3.99 -7.65
N ASP A 733 24.91 -3.09 -8.61
CA ASP A 733 23.59 -2.61 -9.05
C ASP A 733 22.63 -3.80 -9.31
N GLY A 734 21.38 -3.68 -8.88
CA GLY A 734 20.35 -4.72 -8.99
C GLY A 734 20.62 -6.04 -8.21
N MET A 735 21.73 -6.19 -7.46
CA MET A 735 22.09 -7.47 -6.81
C MET A 735 21.35 -7.72 -5.49
N GLY A 736 20.12 -8.23 -5.58
CA GLY A 736 19.41 -8.75 -4.42
C GLY A 736 19.85 -10.15 -3.93
N PRO A 737 19.33 -10.62 -2.77
CA PRO A 737 19.69 -11.91 -2.17
C PRO A 737 19.42 -13.15 -3.05
N ALA A 738 18.49 -13.04 -4.01
CA ALA A 738 18.19 -14.10 -4.96
C ALA A 738 19.33 -14.34 -5.97
N SER A 739 20.00 -13.28 -6.42
CA SER A 739 21.12 -13.35 -7.37
C SER A 739 22.30 -14.16 -6.80
N LEU A 740 22.60 -14.01 -5.51
CA LEU A 740 23.62 -14.81 -4.83
C LEU A 740 23.19 -16.27 -4.64
N SER A 741 21.91 -16.52 -4.37
CA SER A 741 21.37 -17.87 -4.22
C SER A 741 21.45 -18.64 -5.54
N LEU A 742 21.06 -18.00 -6.65
CA LEU A 742 21.20 -18.51 -8.02
C LEU A 742 22.68 -18.81 -8.33
N THR A 743 23.57 -17.86 -8.08
CA THR A 743 24.99 -17.92 -8.47
C THR A 743 25.79 -18.92 -7.64
N ARG A 744 25.56 -19.02 -6.33
CA ARG A 744 26.21 -20.01 -5.45
C ARG A 744 25.90 -21.43 -5.92
N SER A 745 24.62 -21.76 -6.09
CA SER A 745 24.20 -23.09 -6.52
C SER A 745 24.54 -23.39 -7.99
N PHE A 746 24.62 -22.36 -8.84
CA PHE A 746 25.21 -22.47 -10.18
C PHE A 746 26.70 -22.87 -10.12
N ARG A 747 27.52 -22.12 -9.38
CA ARG A 747 28.96 -22.40 -9.20
C ARG A 747 29.20 -23.80 -8.63
N GLN A 748 28.48 -24.15 -7.57
CA GLN A 748 28.54 -25.48 -6.94
C GLN A 748 28.26 -26.59 -7.96
N HIS A 749 27.16 -26.49 -8.70
CA HIS A 749 26.75 -27.48 -9.68
C HIS A 749 27.73 -27.62 -10.85
N VAL A 750 28.11 -26.49 -11.48
CA VAL A 750 28.97 -26.49 -12.68
C VAL A 750 30.40 -26.92 -12.38
N SER A 751 30.89 -26.63 -11.16
CA SER A 751 32.27 -26.92 -10.75
C SER A 751 32.41 -28.23 -9.96
N GLY A 752 31.31 -28.93 -9.67
CA GLY A 752 31.30 -30.16 -8.86
C GLY A 752 31.73 -29.96 -7.41
N LEU A 753 31.49 -28.77 -6.85
CA LEU A 753 31.93 -28.37 -5.51
C LEU A 753 30.92 -28.82 -4.43
N PRO A 754 31.37 -29.04 -3.18
CA PRO A 754 30.49 -29.47 -2.10
C PRO A 754 29.54 -28.36 -1.63
N ILE A 755 28.50 -28.73 -0.88
CA ILE A 755 27.41 -27.83 -0.46
C ILE A 755 27.84 -26.67 0.46
N ASP A 756 28.97 -26.84 1.15
CA ASP A 756 29.61 -25.85 2.02
C ASP A 756 30.59 -24.91 1.28
N ASP A 757 30.90 -25.19 0.00
CA ASP A 757 31.60 -24.21 -0.84
C ASP A 757 30.70 -23.01 -1.13
N THR A 758 31.21 -21.84 -0.77
CA THR A 758 30.48 -20.55 -0.74
C THR A 758 31.21 -19.50 -1.57
N LEU A 759 30.47 -18.46 -1.98
CA LEU A 759 31.05 -17.27 -2.61
C LEU A 759 31.93 -16.53 -1.58
N THR A 760 32.85 -15.69 -2.06
CA THR A 760 33.68 -14.83 -1.20
C THR A 760 32.80 -13.87 -0.39
N LEU A 761 31.79 -13.29 -1.05
CA LEU A 761 30.75 -12.43 -0.48
C LEU A 761 30.05 -13.10 0.72
N ASP A 762 29.68 -14.38 0.62
CA ASP A 762 28.95 -15.10 1.69
C ASP A 762 29.68 -15.08 3.03
N ARG A 763 31.02 -15.09 3.01
CA ARG A 763 31.88 -15.11 4.20
C ARG A 763 32.04 -13.73 4.84
N HIS A 764 31.59 -12.69 4.15
CA HIS A 764 31.74 -11.28 4.52
C HIS A 764 30.39 -10.56 4.71
N PHE A 765 29.28 -11.32 4.76
CA PHE A 765 27.95 -10.77 5.00
C PHE A 765 27.87 -10.06 6.36
N TRP A 766 27.40 -8.81 6.33
CA TRP A 766 27.46 -7.88 7.46
C TRP A 766 26.09 -7.35 7.89
N GLY A 767 25.15 -7.23 6.96
CA GLY A 767 23.82 -6.68 7.23
C GLY A 767 22.96 -6.58 5.98
N THR A 768 21.90 -5.78 6.03
CA THR A 768 21.05 -5.47 4.88
C THR A 768 20.72 -3.98 4.81
N SER A 769 20.60 -3.45 3.61
CA SER A 769 20.30 -2.06 3.29
C SER A 769 18.86 -1.93 2.77
N ARG A 770 18.11 -0.99 3.34
CA ARG A 770 16.80 -0.53 2.85
C ARG A 770 17.01 0.58 1.81
N THR A 771 16.37 0.41 0.67
CA THR A 771 16.79 1.01 -0.61
C THR A 771 15.97 2.23 -1.00
N ARG A 772 14.64 2.16 -0.90
CA ARG A 772 13.61 3.17 -1.29
C ARG A 772 14.07 4.64 -1.39
N SER A 773 13.63 5.34 -2.43
CA SER A 773 13.96 6.76 -2.61
C SER A 773 13.11 7.68 -1.72
N SER A 774 13.12 8.99 -2.01
CA SER A 774 12.27 10.00 -1.40
C SER A 774 10.89 10.11 -2.03
N ASN A 775 10.73 9.70 -3.30
CA ASN A 775 9.49 9.79 -4.07
C ASN A 775 8.86 8.43 -4.45
N SER A 776 9.58 7.32 -4.27
CA SER A 776 9.11 5.97 -4.57
C SER A 776 9.49 4.98 -3.46
N LEU A 777 8.72 3.89 -3.33
CA LEU A 777 9.09 2.74 -2.50
C LEU A 777 10.15 1.86 -3.18
N VAL A 778 10.29 1.96 -4.50
CA VAL A 778 11.32 1.32 -5.32
C VAL A 778 12.27 2.41 -5.82
N THR A 779 13.53 2.38 -5.39
CA THR A 779 14.56 3.34 -5.85
C THR A 779 15.05 2.98 -7.25
N ASP A 780 15.67 3.93 -7.94
CA ASP A 780 16.62 3.65 -9.02
C ASP A 780 18.06 3.84 -8.51
N SER A 781 19.04 3.48 -9.35
CA SER A 781 20.48 3.63 -9.06
C SER A 781 20.83 5.06 -8.71
N ALA A 782 20.26 6.07 -9.39
CA ALA A 782 20.52 7.49 -9.09
C ALA A 782 20.13 7.88 -7.65
N ALA A 783 18.92 7.54 -7.22
CA ALA A 783 18.48 7.81 -5.84
C ALA A 783 19.15 6.90 -4.80
N GLY A 784 19.60 5.71 -5.19
CA GLY A 784 20.35 4.77 -4.35
C GLY A 784 21.79 5.23 -4.11
N ALA A 785 22.52 5.50 -5.19
CA ALA A 785 23.89 6.00 -5.19
C ALA A 785 23.98 7.40 -4.56
N THR A 786 23.05 8.32 -4.81
CA THR A 786 22.99 9.61 -4.09
C THR A 786 22.82 9.41 -2.57
N ALA A 787 22.13 8.36 -2.13
CA ALA A 787 22.03 8.03 -0.70
C ALA A 787 23.33 7.49 -0.11
N PHE A 788 24.17 6.80 -0.88
CA PHE A 788 25.53 6.43 -0.47
C PHE A 788 26.49 7.63 -0.52
N SER A 789 26.40 8.47 -1.55
CA SER A 789 27.38 9.52 -1.82
C SER A 789 27.16 10.78 -0.97
N CYS A 790 25.93 11.29 -0.90
CA CYS A 790 25.55 12.47 -0.09
C CYS A 790 25.14 12.12 1.34
N ALA A 791 24.95 10.84 1.68
CA ALA A 791 24.26 10.38 2.90
C ALA A 791 22.82 10.94 3.05
N ARG A 792 22.12 11.18 1.92
CA ARG A 792 20.80 11.84 1.85
C ARG A 792 19.87 11.11 0.86
N LYS A 793 18.60 10.90 1.21
CA LYS A 793 17.61 10.32 0.29
C LYS A 793 17.24 11.33 -0.81
N SER A 794 17.36 10.92 -2.08
CA SER A 794 16.95 11.72 -3.24
C SER A 794 15.74 11.14 -3.97
N TYR A 795 15.31 11.74 -5.07
CA TYR A 795 14.21 11.31 -5.93
C TYR A 795 14.75 10.47 -7.09
N ASN A 796 13.96 9.53 -7.64
CA ASN A 796 14.44 8.66 -8.72
C ASN A 796 14.94 9.50 -9.92
N GLY A 797 16.07 9.09 -10.49
CA GLY A 797 16.77 9.78 -11.59
C GLY A 797 17.68 10.94 -11.16
N ALA A 798 17.76 11.29 -9.87
CA ALA A 798 18.55 12.42 -9.38
C ALA A 798 20.04 12.09 -9.18
N ILE A 799 20.93 12.87 -9.80
CA ILE A 799 22.39 12.71 -9.66
C ILE A 799 22.92 13.77 -8.69
N GLY A 800 23.38 13.37 -7.51
CA GLY A 800 24.03 14.29 -6.55
C GLY A 800 23.13 15.46 -6.10
N MET A 801 21.80 15.26 -6.09
CA MET A 801 20.77 16.27 -5.83
C MET A 801 19.91 15.90 -4.62
N GLU A 802 19.31 16.88 -3.94
CA GLU A 802 18.24 16.71 -2.95
C GLU A 802 16.85 17.03 -3.54
N PRO A 803 15.74 16.52 -2.93
CA PRO A 803 14.37 16.81 -3.36
C PRO A 803 14.05 18.30 -3.47
N GLY A 804 13.60 18.70 -4.66
CA GLY A 804 13.45 20.10 -5.05
C GLY A 804 14.72 20.71 -5.65
N TYR A 805 15.48 19.90 -6.43
CA TYR A 805 16.58 20.30 -7.32
C TYR A 805 17.68 21.13 -6.65
N LYS A 806 18.14 20.71 -5.46
CA LYS A 806 19.22 21.40 -4.73
C LYS A 806 20.43 20.48 -4.61
N PRO A 807 21.60 20.83 -5.13
CA PRO A 807 22.74 19.91 -5.20
C PRO A 807 23.24 19.56 -3.79
N CYS A 808 23.73 18.34 -3.59
CA CYS A 808 24.39 17.90 -2.36
C CYS A 808 25.81 17.45 -2.71
N GLY A 809 26.80 17.91 -1.92
CA GLY A 809 28.17 17.45 -2.09
C GLY A 809 28.31 15.99 -1.70
N THR A 810 29.30 15.31 -2.25
CA THR A 810 29.49 13.86 -2.05
C THR A 810 30.66 13.51 -1.12
N VAL A 811 30.68 12.26 -0.63
CA VAL A 811 31.81 11.71 0.12
C VAL A 811 33.11 11.64 -0.70
N LEU A 812 33.04 11.44 -2.02
CA LEU A 812 34.22 11.43 -2.90
C LEU A 812 34.81 12.84 -2.99
N GLU A 813 33.97 13.85 -3.16
CA GLU A 813 34.40 15.25 -3.22
C GLU A 813 34.95 15.75 -1.89
N ALA A 814 34.31 15.37 -0.78
CA ALA A 814 34.80 15.69 0.56
C ALA A 814 36.12 14.98 0.85
N ALA A 815 36.31 13.74 0.36
CA ALA A 815 37.59 13.04 0.40
C ALA A 815 38.66 13.76 -0.44
N LYS A 816 38.33 14.15 -1.68
CA LYS A 816 39.22 14.91 -2.56
C LYS A 816 39.66 16.22 -1.92
N ARG A 817 38.72 16.97 -1.34
CA ARG A 817 38.99 18.24 -0.65
C ARG A 817 39.80 18.06 0.63
N ALA A 818 39.67 16.92 1.31
CA ALA A 818 40.49 16.53 2.44
C ALA A 818 41.85 15.92 2.06
N GLY A 819 42.22 15.91 0.77
CA GLY A 819 43.52 15.47 0.27
C GLY A 819 43.66 13.98 -0.03
N TYR A 820 42.58 13.19 0.02
CA TYR A 820 42.58 11.81 -0.48
C TYR A 820 42.61 11.80 -2.01
N HIS A 821 43.25 10.79 -2.60
CA HIS A 821 43.07 10.49 -4.03
C HIS A 821 41.72 9.79 -4.25
N THR A 822 41.13 9.96 -5.44
CA THR A 822 39.75 9.54 -5.72
C THR A 822 39.64 8.77 -7.03
N GLY A 823 38.84 7.70 -7.06
CA GLY A 823 38.62 6.93 -8.29
C GLY A 823 37.23 6.29 -8.41
N LEU A 824 36.86 6.03 -9.66
CA LEU A 824 35.64 5.36 -10.12
C LEU A 824 36.03 4.22 -11.07
N VAL A 825 35.45 3.03 -10.88
CA VAL A 825 35.64 1.86 -11.76
C VAL A 825 34.29 1.18 -11.97
N VAL A 826 33.86 0.99 -13.22
CA VAL A 826 32.51 0.45 -13.55
C VAL A 826 32.58 -0.50 -14.76
N THR A 827 31.51 -1.26 -15.01
CA THR A 827 31.34 -2.00 -16.29
C THR A 827 30.33 -1.36 -17.24
N THR A 828 29.49 -0.44 -16.77
CA THR A 828 28.65 0.43 -17.61
C THR A 828 29.44 1.64 -18.15
N ASP A 829 28.73 2.54 -18.82
CA ASP A 829 29.14 3.93 -19.03
C ASP A 829 29.63 4.59 -17.73
N ILE A 830 30.79 5.26 -17.78
CA ILE A 830 31.32 6.00 -16.61
C ILE A 830 30.37 7.13 -16.16
N THR A 831 29.53 7.62 -17.08
CA THR A 831 28.55 8.69 -16.86
C THR A 831 27.19 8.19 -16.37
N ASP A 832 26.99 6.88 -16.18
CA ASP A 832 25.73 6.36 -15.65
C ASP A 832 25.57 6.66 -14.14
N ALA A 833 24.37 6.45 -13.62
CA ALA A 833 23.93 7.07 -12.38
C ALA A 833 24.78 6.77 -11.15
N THR A 834 25.27 5.54 -10.99
CA THR A 834 26.06 5.16 -9.81
C THR A 834 27.40 5.91 -9.72
N PRO A 835 28.31 5.84 -10.72
CA PRO A 835 29.54 6.64 -10.72
C PRO A 835 29.25 8.15 -10.69
N ALA A 836 28.31 8.62 -11.52
CA ALA A 836 27.95 10.03 -11.61
C ALA A 836 27.49 10.62 -10.26
N CYS A 837 26.75 9.86 -9.46
CA CYS A 837 26.30 10.30 -8.13
C CYS A 837 27.45 10.59 -7.14
N PHE A 838 28.69 10.17 -7.41
CA PHE A 838 29.85 10.55 -6.60
C PHE A 838 30.62 11.76 -7.15
N ALA A 839 30.42 12.17 -8.39
CA ALA A 839 31.28 13.14 -9.09
C ALA A 839 30.56 14.28 -9.84
N ALA A 840 29.24 14.23 -9.98
CA ALA A 840 28.44 15.21 -10.72
C ALA A 840 27.13 15.58 -9.98
N HIS A 841 26.51 16.68 -10.42
CA HIS A 841 25.24 17.20 -9.91
C HIS A 841 24.33 17.63 -11.08
N VAL A 842 23.37 16.79 -11.44
CA VAL A 842 22.39 17.06 -12.49
C VAL A 842 20.98 16.64 -12.07
N ALA A 843 19.96 17.27 -12.65
CA ALA A 843 18.56 17.03 -12.27
C ALA A 843 18.07 15.62 -12.69
N TYR A 844 18.59 15.09 -13.79
CA TYR A 844 18.19 13.80 -14.37
C TYR A 844 19.39 12.99 -14.88
N ARG A 845 19.44 11.67 -14.59
CA ARG A 845 20.52 10.75 -15.01
C ARG A 845 20.77 10.70 -16.52
N LEU A 846 19.80 11.12 -17.34
CA LEU A 846 19.92 11.22 -18.80
C LEU A 846 20.82 12.38 -19.28
N GLN A 847 21.28 13.27 -18.39
CA GLN A 847 22.17 14.38 -18.73
C GLN A 847 23.65 13.93 -18.82
N MET A 848 23.91 12.76 -19.41
CA MET A 848 25.24 12.12 -19.47
C MET A 848 26.32 12.99 -20.15
N ASP A 849 25.94 13.75 -21.18
CA ASP A 849 26.83 14.71 -21.87
C ASP A 849 27.35 15.84 -20.95
N GLU A 850 26.60 16.19 -19.90
CA GLU A 850 26.96 17.18 -18.86
C GLU A 850 27.72 16.50 -17.71
N ILE A 851 27.32 15.29 -17.32
CA ILE A 851 28.05 14.47 -16.33
C ILE A 851 29.51 14.27 -16.80
N ALA A 852 29.72 13.91 -18.07
CA ALA A 852 31.05 13.75 -18.66
C ALA A 852 31.95 14.99 -18.48
N LEU A 853 31.38 16.19 -18.59
CA LEU A 853 32.09 17.46 -18.40
C LEU A 853 32.41 17.71 -16.93
N GLN A 854 31.45 17.45 -16.03
CA GLN A 854 31.66 17.62 -14.59
C GLN A 854 32.74 16.67 -14.05
N GLU A 855 32.72 15.40 -14.45
CA GLU A 855 33.66 14.35 -14.00
C GLU A 855 35.12 14.65 -14.36
N ILE A 856 35.40 15.20 -15.55
CA ILE A 856 36.76 15.60 -15.93
C ILE A 856 37.24 16.87 -15.21
N GLY A 857 36.32 17.63 -14.60
CA GLY A 857 36.60 18.81 -13.78
C GLY A 857 36.05 20.15 -14.29
N GLU A 858 35.13 20.19 -15.26
CA GLU A 858 34.45 21.43 -15.67
C GLU A 858 33.35 21.87 -14.67
N GLY A 859 32.91 20.99 -13.77
CA GLY A 859 31.94 21.30 -12.74
C GLY A 859 32.43 22.37 -11.76
N VAL A 860 31.51 23.07 -11.08
CA VAL A 860 31.84 24.26 -10.28
C VAL A 860 32.81 24.00 -9.10
N LEU A 861 32.95 22.76 -8.67
CA LEU A 861 33.90 22.35 -7.61
C LEU A 861 35.31 22.03 -8.15
N GLY A 862 35.49 21.99 -9.48
CA GLY A 862 36.70 21.56 -10.16
C GLY A 862 36.83 20.03 -10.20
N ARG A 863 38.07 19.55 -10.42
CA ARG A 863 38.34 18.11 -10.58
C ARG A 863 38.20 17.32 -9.28
N SER A 864 37.04 16.69 -9.08
CA SER A 864 36.73 15.82 -7.94
C SER A 864 37.35 14.41 -8.04
N VAL A 865 37.56 13.88 -9.25
CA VAL A 865 38.08 12.51 -9.51
C VAL A 865 39.55 12.54 -9.99
N ASP A 866 40.37 11.53 -9.67
CA ASP A 866 41.70 11.35 -10.29
C ASP A 866 41.81 10.12 -11.21
N LEU A 867 40.99 9.08 -11.03
CA LEU A 867 41.05 7.87 -11.83
C LEU A 867 39.63 7.43 -12.25
N MET A 868 39.44 7.18 -13.55
CA MET A 868 38.20 6.64 -14.11
C MET A 868 38.54 5.47 -15.04
N LEU A 869 37.85 4.33 -14.87
CA LEU A 869 37.97 3.14 -15.73
C LEU A 869 36.57 2.56 -16.00
N GLY A 870 36.09 2.58 -17.25
CA GLY A 870 34.75 2.08 -17.59
C GLY A 870 34.43 2.08 -19.09
N GLY A 871 33.14 2.04 -19.43
CA GLY A 871 32.58 2.24 -20.78
C GLY A 871 32.25 3.72 -21.06
N GLY A 872 31.30 3.95 -21.97
CA GLY A 872 30.68 5.27 -22.19
C GLY A 872 31.50 6.28 -22.99
N ARG A 873 32.46 5.83 -23.80
CA ARG A 873 33.26 6.72 -24.66
C ARG A 873 32.42 7.61 -25.58
N CYS A 874 31.20 7.20 -25.94
CA CYS A 874 30.35 7.95 -26.87
C CYS A 874 29.96 9.34 -26.33
N HIS A 875 29.84 9.51 -25.00
CA HIS A 875 29.55 10.79 -24.33
C HIS A 875 30.75 11.74 -24.26
N PHE A 876 31.96 11.29 -24.64
CA PHE A 876 33.20 12.06 -24.56
C PHE A 876 33.75 12.49 -25.94
N LEU A 877 33.24 11.90 -27.02
CA LEU A 877 33.63 12.21 -28.41
C LEU A 877 32.65 13.22 -29.03
N PRO A 878 33.10 14.17 -29.86
CA PRO A 878 32.20 15.12 -30.52
C PRO A 878 31.35 14.41 -31.59
N ASN A 879 30.15 14.93 -31.87
CA ASN A 879 29.18 14.40 -32.84
C ASN A 879 29.81 14.08 -34.22
N SER A 880 30.74 14.93 -34.69
CA SER A 880 31.55 14.70 -35.90
C SER A 880 32.46 13.45 -35.89
N THR A 881 32.54 12.68 -34.80
CA THR A 881 33.36 11.46 -34.66
C THR A 881 32.51 10.19 -34.63
N SER A 882 32.86 9.22 -35.48
CA SER A 882 32.22 7.89 -35.52
C SER A 882 32.26 7.20 -34.15
N GLY A 883 31.09 6.84 -33.62
CA GLY A 883 30.94 6.24 -32.29
C GLY A 883 30.73 7.24 -31.15
N SER A 884 30.56 8.53 -31.46
CA SER A 884 29.92 9.49 -30.55
C SER A 884 28.42 9.22 -30.42
N CYS A 885 27.84 9.62 -29.28
CA CYS A 885 26.40 9.76 -29.06
C CYS A 885 26.02 11.20 -28.65
N ARG A 886 27.01 12.09 -28.49
CA ARG A 886 26.80 13.51 -28.17
C ARG A 886 26.04 14.20 -29.29
N GLN A 887 25.22 15.18 -28.92
CA GLN A 887 24.51 16.01 -29.90
C GLN A 887 25.30 17.25 -30.34
N ASP A 888 26.37 17.61 -29.62
CA ASP A 888 27.27 18.74 -29.91
C ASP A 888 28.64 18.28 -30.46
N ASP A 889 29.42 19.23 -30.98
CA ASP A 889 30.83 18.99 -31.37
C ASP A 889 31.83 19.16 -30.20
N THR A 890 31.38 18.93 -28.95
CA THR A 890 32.25 19.06 -27.77
C THR A 890 33.13 17.81 -27.60
N ASN A 891 34.43 17.94 -27.87
CA ASN A 891 35.40 16.89 -27.59
C ASN A 891 35.84 16.95 -26.11
N VAL A 892 35.16 16.19 -25.26
CA VAL A 892 35.44 16.12 -23.81
C VAL A 892 36.83 15.50 -23.53
N VAL A 893 37.28 14.54 -24.36
CA VAL A 893 38.64 13.98 -24.25
C VAL A 893 39.71 15.07 -24.44
N ASP A 894 39.55 15.92 -25.46
CA ASP A 894 40.45 17.05 -25.69
C ASP A 894 40.46 18.03 -24.50
N ILE A 895 39.31 18.33 -23.90
CA ILE A 895 39.21 19.19 -22.72
C ILE A 895 39.92 18.54 -21.53
N ALA A 896 39.68 17.25 -21.28
CA ALA A 896 40.33 16.49 -20.22
C ALA A 896 41.86 16.52 -20.36
N GLN A 897 42.39 16.22 -21.56
CA GLN A 897 43.83 16.25 -21.81
C GLN A 897 44.42 17.66 -21.72
N LYS A 898 43.84 18.64 -22.41
CA LYS A 898 44.46 19.96 -22.66
C LYS A 898 44.21 20.97 -21.54
N LYS A 899 43.09 20.87 -20.83
CA LYS A 899 42.69 21.81 -19.75
C LYS A 899 42.97 21.23 -18.36
N HIS A 900 42.68 19.95 -18.15
CA HIS A 900 42.71 19.30 -16.83
C HIS A 900 43.88 18.31 -16.61
N GLY A 901 44.66 18.03 -17.66
CA GLY A 901 45.88 17.24 -17.61
C GLY A 901 45.68 15.73 -17.51
N TRP A 902 44.54 15.19 -17.97
CA TRP A 902 44.26 13.75 -17.94
C TRP A 902 45.11 12.97 -18.94
N GLY A 903 45.70 11.86 -18.49
CA GLY A 903 46.08 10.77 -19.38
C GLY A 903 44.81 10.08 -19.92
N TYR A 904 44.84 9.65 -21.19
CA TYR A 904 43.69 9.01 -21.84
C TYR A 904 44.04 7.64 -22.42
N VAL A 905 43.12 6.68 -22.27
CA VAL A 905 43.24 5.29 -22.74
C VAL A 905 41.87 4.78 -23.17
N ASP A 906 41.75 4.11 -24.32
CA ASP A 906 40.45 3.75 -24.92
C ASP A 906 40.33 2.29 -25.42
N ASN A 907 41.37 1.47 -25.22
CA ASN A 907 41.44 0.12 -25.78
C ASN A 907 42.30 -0.85 -24.93
N ARG A 908 42.19 -2.16 -25.19
CA ARG A 908 42.93 -3.22 -24.47
C ARG A 908 44.45 -2.99 -24.43
N ALA A 909 45.09 -2.72 -25.57
CA ALA A 909 46.54 -2.54 -25.61
C ALA A 909 47.00 -1.32 -24.79
N GLY A 910 46.19 -0.27 -24.78
CA GLY A 910 46.34 0.87 -23.88
C GLY A 910 46.17 0.49 -22.40
N PHE A 911 45.15 -0.31 -22.06
CA PHE A 911 44.93 -0.80 -20.69
C PHE A 911 46.11 -1.66 -20.19
N ASP A 912 46.57 -2.61 -21.00
CA ASP A 912 47.72 -3.45 -20.65
C ASP A 912 49.02 -2.63 -20.50
N SER A 913 49.13 -1.49 -21.20
CA SER A 913 50.24 -0.55 -21.03
C SER A 913 50.31 0.08 -19.63
N LEU A 914 49.22 0.08 -18.86
CA LEU A 914 49.17 0.52 -17.46
C LEU A 914 49.84 -0.48 -16.49
N ARG A 915 50.17 -1.71 -16.97
CA ARG A 915 50.91 -2.75 -16.25
C ARG A 915 50.33 -3.08 -14.86
N TYR A 916 49.01 -3.29 -14.79
CA TYR A 916 48.26 -3.51 -13.55
C TYR A 916 48.54 -2.42 -12.48
N GLY A 917 48.40 -1.16 -12.89
CA GLY A 917 48.55 0.03 -12.04
C GLY A 917 49.98 0.54 -11.88
N LYS A 918 51.00 -0.24 -12.28
CA LYS A 918 52.43 0.10 -12.11
C LYS A 918 52.97 1.14 -13.09
N ASN A 919 52.19 1.50 -14.12
CA ASN A 919 52.56 2.48 -15.14
C ASN A 919 51.40 3.46 -15.37
N VAL A 920 50.93 4.08 -14.28
CA VAL A 920 49.86 5.08 -14.26
C VAL A 920 50.43 6.42 -13.81
N THR A 921 49.99 7.49 -14.46
CA THR A 921 50.13 8.88 -13.98
C THR A 921 48.73 9.44 -13.80
N LEU A 922 48.48 10.13 -12.69
CA LEU A 922 47.16 10.69 -12.38
C LEU A 922 47.09 12.18 -12.76
N PRO A 923 45.94 12.68 -13.27
CA PRO A 923 44.69 11.94 -13.40
C PRO A 923 44.62 11.07 -14.68
N LEU A 924 43.85 9.98 -14.66
CA LEU A 924 43.77 8.97 -15.74
C LEU A 924 42.31 8.63 -16.09
N LEU A 925 41.97 8.77 -17.38
CA LEU A 925 40.65 8.48 -17.97
C LEU A 925 40.77 7.27 -18.91
N GLY A 926 40.15 6.15 -18.53
CA GLY A 926 40.08 4.91 -19.31
C GLY A 926 38.66 4.59 -19.77
N LEU A 927 38.37 4.72 -21.07
CA LEU A 927 37.04 4.53 -21.66
C LEU A 927 37.08 3.43 -22.72
N PHE A 928 36.94 2.17 -22.30
CA PHE A 928 37.30 0.99 -23.10
C PHE A 928 36.22 0.51 -24.07
N ALA A 929 34.97 0.94 -23.87
CA ALA A 929 33.83 0.62 -24.72
C ALA A 929 33.08 1.90 -25.16
N ALA A 930 32.26 1.79 -26.21
CA ALA A 930 31.54 2.92 -26.79
C ALA A 930 30.38 3.36 -25.88
N GLY A 931 29.51 2.41 -25.52
CA GLY A 931 28.71 2.44 -24.31
C GLY A 931 29.30 1.46 -23.29
N ASP A 932 28.45 0.70 -22.61
CA ASP A 932 28.80 -0.38 -21.69
C ASP A 932 29.86 -1.37 -22.20
N ILE A 933 30.62 -1.95 -21.27
CA ILE A 933 31.41 -3.15 -21.51
C ILE A 933 30.44 -4.35 -21.59
N PRO A 934 30.58 -5.27 -22.57
CA PRO A 934 29.69 -6.42 -22.70
C PRO A 934 29.61 -7.27 -21.43
N PHE A 935 28.49 -7.97 -21.24
CA PHE A 935 28.32 -8.93 -20.14
C PHE A 935 29.47 -9.95 -20.10
N GLU A 936 29.90 -10.40 -18.91
CA GLU A 936 31.01 -11.34 -18.70
C GLU A 936 30.85 -12.64 -19.50
N ILE A 937 29.61 -13.08 -19.77
CA ILE A 937 29.33 -14.24 -20.64
C ILE A 937 29.90 -14.09 -22.05
N ASP A 938 29.88 -12.87 -22.58
CA ASP A 938 30.37 -12.48 -23.90
C ASP A 938 31.80 -11.94 -23.81
N ARG A 939 32.08 -11.03 -22.85
CA ARG A 939 33.37 -10.35 -22.65
C ARG A 939 34.52 -11.30 -22.36
N ARG A 940 34.28 -12.45 -21.70
CA ARG A 940 35.28 -13.52 -21.55
C ARG A 940 35.78 -14.09 -22.89
N ASN A 941 34.97 -14.01 -23.93
CA ASN A 941 35.30 -14.40 -25.31
C ASN A 941 35.87 -13.22 -26.14
N MET A 942 36.04 -12.04 -25.51
CA MET A 942 36.55 -10.79 -26.09
C MET A 942 37.58 -10.13 -25.15
N ALA A 943 38.31 -10.92 -24.38
CA ALA A 943 39.21 -10.43 -23.33
C ALA A 943 40.42 -9.66 -23.90
N ASP A 944 40.72 -9.85 -25.19
CA ASP A 944 41.67 -9.12 -26.03
C ASP A 944 41.14 -7.76 -26.53
N ILE A 945 39.84 -7.47 -26.31
CA ILE A 945 39.20 -6.20 -26.64
C ILE A 945 38.84 -5.42 -25.36
N TYR A 946 38.29 -6.10 -24.35
CA TYR A 946 37.73 -5.47 -23.15
C TYR A 946 38.34 -6.03 -21.84
N PRO A 947 38.85 -5.17 -20.93
CA PRO A 947 39.30 -5.60 -19.61
C PRO A 947 38.12 -6.05 -18.73
N SER A 948 38.35 -6.97 -17.80
CA SER A 948 37.32 -7.38 -16.82
C SER A 948 37.27 -6.44 -15.60
N LEU A 949 36.16 -6.46 -14.85
CA LEU A 949 36.01 -5.64 -13.64
C LEU A 949 37.14 -5.87 -12.63
N SER A 950 37.52 -7.12 -12.38
CA SER A 950 38.65 -7.43 -11.48
C SER A 950 40.01 -7.00 -12.04
N GLU A 951 40.22 -6.97 -13.36
CA GLU A 951 41.43 -6.39 -13.95
C GLU A 951 41.49 -4.87 -13.71
N MET A 952 40.39 -4.16 -13.93
CA MET A 952 40.29 -2.71 -13.72
C MET A 952 40.40 -2.35 -12.24
N ALA A 953 39.70 -3.06 -11.35
CA ALA A 953 39.79 -2.89 -9.90
C ALA A 953 41.22 -3.04 -9.38
N VAL A 954 41.92 -4.13 -9.76
CA VAL A 954 43.32 -4.37 -9.36
C VAL A 954 44.26 -3.28 -9.92
N THR A 955 43.97 -2.76 -11.11
CA THR A 955 44.73 -1.67 -11.74
C THR A 955 44.53 -0.35 -11.00
N ALA A 956 43.29 0.00 -10.64
CA ALA A 956 42.95 1.20 -9.88
C ALA A 956 43.55 1.18 -8.46
N LEU A 957 43.38 0.08 -7.71
CA LEU A 957 43.92 -0.09 -6.37
C LEU A 957 45.44 0.14 -6.31
N LYS A 958 46.18 -0.48 -7.23
CA LYS A 958 47.65 -0.37 -7.30
C LYS A 958 48.12 1.01 -7.74
N ALA A 959 47.41 1.64 -8.67
CA ALA A 959 47.69 3.01 -9.09
C ALA A 959 47.47 4.03 -7.96
N LEU A 960 46.36 3.89 -7.22
CA LEU A 960 46.04 4.77 -6.09
C LEU A 960 46.93 4.51 -4.87
N GLU A 961 47.36 3.27 -4.62
CA GLU A 961 48.34 2.97 -3.57
C GLU A 961 49.72 3.59 -3.88
N GLU A 962 50.25 3.40 -5.08
CA GLU A 962 51.51 4.00 -5.53
C GLU A 962 51.45 5.53 -5.52
N ALA A 963 50.36 6.13 -6.03
CA ALA A 963 50.18 7.58 -6.02
C ALA A 963 50.06 8.17 -4.59
N THR A 964 49.48 7.42 -3.65
CA THR A 964 49.32 7.88 -2.25
C THR A 964 50.51 7.51 -1.34
N LYS A 965 51.55 6.81 -1.83
CA LYS A 965 52.60 6.22 -0.97
C LYS A 965 53.31 7.26 -0.07
N ASP A 966 53.56 8.45 -0.61
CA ASP A 966 54.25 9.57 0.06
C ASP A 966 53.26 10.61 0.64
N SER A 967 51.96 10.31 0.67
CA SER A 967 50.90 11.21 1.15
C SER A 967 50.44 10.88 2.58
N GLU A 968 50.06 11.90 3.35
CA GLU A 968 49.38 11.75 4.64
C GLU A 968 47.98 11.12 4.53
N LYS A 969 47.41 11.11 3.31
CA LYS A 969 46.08 10.59 2.98
C LYS A 969 46.19 9.44 1.99
N GLY A 970 45.28 8.47 2.11
CA GLY A 970 45.15 7.38 1.16
C GLY A 970 44.15 7.73 0.07
N PHE A 971 43.29 6.78 -0.29
CA PHE A 971 42.30 6.99 -1.34
C PHE A 971 40.87 6.60 -0.94
N PHE A 972 39.90 7.20 -1.65
CA PHE A 972 38.53 6.69 -1.78
C PHE A 972 38.35 6.11 -3.19
N LEU A 973 37.87 4.87 -3.28
CA LEU A 973 37.62 4.20 -4.56
C LEU A 973 36.21 3.63 -4.57
N MET A 974 35.41 4.00 -5.57
CA MET A 974 34.14 3.35 -5.90
C MET A 974 34.38 2.32 -7.01
N ILE A 975 33.87 1.10 -6.84
CA ILE A 975 33.94 0.01 -7.83
C ILE A 975 32.54 -0.58 -8.02
N GLU A 976 32.09 -0.74 -9.26
CA GLU A 976 30.74 -1.21 -9.55
C GLU A 976 30.70 -2.50 -10.36
N GLY A 977 29.88 -3.46 -9.91
CA GLY A 977 29.39 -4.60 -10.69
C GLY A 977 28.15 -4.23 -11.50
N SER A 978 28.26 -3.21 -12.34
CA SER A 978 27.12 -2.44 -12.89
C SER A 978 26.13 -3.31 -13.67
N ARG A 979 26.64 -4.22 -14.51
CA ARG A 979 25.84 -5.02 -15.44
C ARG A 979 25.02 -6.14 -14.77
N ILE A 980 25.10 -6.34 -13.44
CA ILE A 980 24.18 -7.25 -12.71
C ILE A 980 22.72 -6.76 -12.80
N ASP A 981 22.52 -5.45 -12.81
CA ASP A 981 21.20 -4.83 -12.94
C ASP A 981 20.61 -5.04 -14.34
N HIS A 982 21.39 -4.72 -15.39
CA HIS A 982 20.98 -4.87 -16.78
C HIS A 982 20.60 -6.33 -17.13
N ALA A 983 21.33 -7.31 -16.57
CA ALA A 983 21.00 -8.72 -16.71
C ALA A 983 19.66 -9.09 -16.03
N GLY A 984 19.32 -8.43 -14.92
CA GLY A 984 18.02 -8.50 -14.26
C GLY A 984 16.91 -7.83 -15.08
N HIS A 985 17.12 -6.62 -15.61
CA HIS A 985 16.17 -5.92 -16.47
C HIS A 985 15.76 -6.77 -17.68
N ILE A 986 16.73 -7.37 -18.37
CA ILE A 986 16.45 -8.23 -19.52
C ILE A 986 15.98 -9.64 -19.14
N ASN A 987 15.93 -9.98 -17.84
CA ASN A 987 15.57 -11.29 -17.31
C ASN A 987 16.45 -12.45 -17.85
N ASP A 988 17.76 -12.21 -18.04
CA ASP A 988 18.75 -13.22 -18.53
C ASP A 988 19.53 -13.86 -17.36
N PRO A 989 19.13 -15.06 -16.89
CA PRO A 989 19.82 -15.73 -15.79
C PRO A 989 21.21 -16.26 -16.16
N ALA A 990 21.55 -16.40 -17.45
CA ALA A 990 22.88 -16.84 -17.87
C ALA A 990 23.89 -15.70 -17.82
N ALA A 991 23.49 -14.46 -18.13
CA ALA A 991 24.24 -13.25 -17.81
C ALA A 991 24.35 -13.07 -16.29
N GLN A 992 23.21 -13.09 -15.57
CA GLN A 992 23.12 -12.84 -14.12
C GLN A 992 24.18 -13.59 -13.29
N VAL A 993 24.31 -14.91 -13.50
CA VAL A 993 25.24 -15.74 -12.71
C VAL A 993 26.72 -15.53 -13.05
N ARG A 994 27.03 -14.89 -14.19
CA ARG A 994 28.41 -14.63 -14.62
C ARG A 994 28.88 -13.24 -14.17
N GLU A 995 27.99 -12.24 -14.21
CA GLU A 995 28.23 -10.93 -13.59
C GLU A 995 28.53 -11.06 -12.09
N VAL A 996 27.69 -11.78 -11.34
CA VAL A 996 27.88 -11.99 -9.90
C VAL A 996 29.16 -12.78 -9.59
N LEU A 997 29.65 -13.64 -10.50
CA LEU A 997 30.94 -14.34 -10.34
C LEU A 997 32.15 -13.43 -10.59
N GLU A 998 32.12 -12.58 -11.60
CA GLU A 998 33.19 -11.59 -11.83
C GLU A 998 33.20 -10.52 -10.73
N TYR A 999 32.02 -10.16 -10.18
CA TYR A 999 31.92 -9.29 -9.01
C TYR A 999 32.45 -9.96 -7.73
N ASP A 1000 32.14 -11.24 -7.44
CA ASP A 1000 32.73 -11.96 -6.30
C ASP A 1000 34.26 -12.07 -6.40
N LYS A 1001 34.79 -12.27 -7.61
CA LYS A 1001 36.21 -12.28 -7.92
C LYS A 1001 36.86 -10.89 -7.76
N ALA A 1002 36.17 -9.81 -8.17
CA ALA A 1002 36.63 -8.44 -7.92
C ALA A 1002 36.62 -8.10 -6.42
N PHE A 1003 35.56 -8.47 -5.70
CA PHE A 1003 35.42 -8.34 -4.24
C PHE A 1003 36.55 -9.10 -3.51
N LYS A 1004 36.86 -10.33 -3.94
CA LYS A 1004 38.03 -11.06 -3.45
C LYS A 1004 39.34 -10.32 -3.73
N ALA A 1005 39.54 -9.79 -4.94
CA ALA A 1005 40.77 -9.07 -5.28
C ALA A 1005 40.97 -7.78 -4.44
N VAL A 1006 39.88 -7.12 -4.02
CA VAL A 1006 39.93 -6.00 -3.07
C VAL A 1006 40.28 -6.47 -1.66
N LEU A 1007 39.71 -7.59 -1.19
CA LEU A 1007 40.08 -8.17 0.11
C LEU A 1007 41.55 -8.58 0.16
N ASP A 1008 42.02 -9.28 -0.88
CA ASP A 1008 43.42 -9.70 -1.03
C ASP A 1008 44.37 -8.49 -0.99
N PHE A 1009 43.97 -7.36 -1.60
CA PHE A 1009 44.71 -6.10 -1.55
C PHE A 1009 44.72 -5.47 -0.14
N ILE A 1010 43.59 -5.45 0.56
CA ILE A 1010 43.51 -4.92 1.93
C ILE A 1010 44.36 -5.74 2.92
N GLU A 1011 44.41 -7.07 2.75
CA GLU A 1011 45.26 -7.95 3.55
C GLU A 1011 46.77 -7.75 3.28
N GLN A 1012 47.13 -7.33 2.06
CA GLN A 1012 48.52 -7.11 1.63
C GLN A 1012 49.06 -5.69 1.88
N SER A 1013 48.19 -4.71 2.20
CA SER A 1013 48.58 -3.30 2.37
C SER A 1013 48.97 -2.96 3.82
N ASP A 1014 50.09 -2.26 4.01
CA ASP A 1014 50.47 -1.64 5.30
C ASP A 1014 49.54 -0.47 5.72
N THR A 1015 48.80 0.11 4.76
CA THR A 1015 47.82 1.18 4.99
C THR A 1015 46.55 0.60 5.61
N GLU A 1016 45.91 1.36 6.53
CA GLU A 1016 44.61 0.93 7.10
C GLU A 1016 43.50 1.01 6.05
N GLY A 1017 43.07 -0.14 5.54
CA GLY A 1017 41.98 -0.25 4.58
C GLY A 1017 40.67 -0.72 5.21
N VAL A 1018 39.54 -0.34 4.61
CA VAL A 1018 38.25 -1.02 4.82
C VAL A 1018 37.52 -1.18 3.48
N LEU A 1019 36.90 -2.34 3.30
CA LEU A 1019 35.94 -2.60 2.24
C LEU A 1019 34.53 -2.60 2.84
N VAL A 1020 33.62 -1.87 2.20
CA VAL A 1020 32.17 -2.02 2.37
C VAL A 1020 31.56 -2.20 0.98
N ALA A 1021 30.64 -3.16 0.84
CA ALA A 1021 29.90 -3.37 -0.40
C ALA A 1021 28.40 -3.52 -0.14
N THR A 1022 27.56 -3.10 -1.08
CA THR A 1022 26.10 -3.27 -1.04
C THR A 1022 25.53 -3.09 -2.45
N SER A 1023 24.30 -3.56 -2.68
CA SER A 1023 23.50 -3.05 -3.79
C SER A 1023 22.79 -1.74 -3.39
N ASP A 1024 22.32 -0.99 -4.38
CA ASP A 1024 21.30 0.05 -4.29
C ASP A 1024 19.87 -0.51 -4.41
N HIS A 1025 19.62 -1.54 -5.21
CA HIS A 1025 18.33 -2.25 -5.36
C HIS A 1025 18.44 -3.74 -5.75
N GLU A 1026 17.30 -4.42 -5.86
CA GLU A 1026 17.18 -5.73 -6.52
C GLU A 1026 16.42 -5.53 -7.84
N THR A 1027 16.78 -6.27 -8.89
CA THR A 1027 16.18 -6.09 -10.22
C THR A 1027 15.68 -7.38 -10.85
N GLY A 1028 14.54 -7.28 -11.56
CA GLY A 1028 13.81 -8.38 -12.17
C GLY A 1028 12.85 -9.11 -11.20
N GLY A 1029 13.03 -8.95 -9.88
CA GLY A 1029 12.26 -9.68 -8.88
C GLY A 1029 12.47 -11.18 -9.02
N LEU A 1030 13.73 -11.58 -8.95
CA LEU A 1030 14.28 -12.90 -9.29
C LEU A 1030 13.88 -13.99 -8.30
N SER A 1031 13.46 -15.15 -8.81
CA SER A 1031 13.19 -16.36 -8.04
C SER A 1031 13.92 -17.58 -8.59
N THR A 1032 14.64 -18.30 -7.73
CA THR A 1032 15.34 -19.57 -8.04
C THR A 1032 14.40 -20.78 -8.12
N ALA A 1033 13.20 -20.56 -8.66
CA ALA A 1033 12.16 -21.55 -8.96
C ALA A 1033 11.13 -20.91 -9.90
N TRP A 1034 10.53 -21.71 -10.80
CA TRP A 1034 9.44 -21.27 -11.68
C TRP A 1034 8.49 -22.41 -12.07
N GLN A 1035 7.19 -22.15 -11.92
CA GLN A 1035 6.09 -23.06 -12.25
C GLN A 1035 5.33 -22.50 -13.46
N ALA A 1036 5.11 -23.30 -14.50
CA ALA A 1036 4.30 -22.86 -15.62
C ALA A 1036 2.80 -22.84 -15.23
N PRO A 1037 1.97 -21.99 -15.87
CA PRO A 1037 0.53 -22.05 -15.68
C PRO A 1037 -0.01 -23.47 -15.95
N LEU A 1038 -0.91 -23.94 -15.08
CA LEU A 1038 -1.53 -25.28 -15.11
C LEU A 1038 -0.62 -26.48 -14.77
N GLU A 1039 0.67 -26.29 -14.51
CA GLU A 1039 1.50 -27.32 -13.87
C GLU A 1039 1.23 -27.40 -12.36
N LEU A 1040 1.57 -28.54 -11.75
CA LEU A 1040 1.70 -28.65 -10.28
C LEU A 1040 3.01 -27.97 -9.82
N PRO A 1041 3.11 -27.53 -8.55
CA PRO A 1041 4.37 -27.01 -8.01
C PRO A 1041 5.47 -28.06 -8.07
N VAL A 1042 6.61 -27.71 -8.68
CA VAL A 1042 7.81 -28.54 -8.72
C VAL A 1042 8.97 -27.75 -8.10
N TYR A 1043 9.65 -28.35 -7.11
CA TYR A 1043 10.71 -27.70 -6.35
C TYR A 1043 12.08 -27.92 -7.01
N ASN A 1044 12.23 -27.42 -8.24
CA ASN A 1044 13.42 -27.60 -9.06
C ASN A 1044 13.84 -26.31 -9.79
N TRP A 1045 15.14 -26.15 -9.96
CA TRP A 1045 15.72 -25.32 -11.02
C TRP A 1045 16.99 -25.99 -11.55
N TYR A 1046 17.44 -25.58 -12.74
CA TYR A 1046 18.39 -26.35 -13.57
C TYR A 1046 19.63 -25.55 -13.97
N PRO A 1047 20.67 -25.46 -13.10
CA PRO A 1047 21.90 -24.74 -13.40
C PRO A 1047 22.65 -25.26 -14.64
N GLN A 1048 22.50 -26.55 -14.99
CA GLN A 1048 23.05 -27.13 -16.20
C GLN A 1048 22.52 -26.52 -17.51
N VAL A 1049 21.40 -25.80 -17.48
CA VAL A 1049 20.91 -25.03 -18.65
C VAL A 1049 21.76 -23.78 -18.82
N LEU A 1050 21.90 -22.99 -17.75
CA LEU A 1050 22.74 -21.77 -17.74
C LEU A 1050 24.21 -22.09 -18.03
N ALA A 1051 24.67 -23.31 -17.72
CA ALA A 1051 26.04 -23.76 -17.95
C ALA A 1051 26.38 -23.96 -19.42
N LYS A 1052 25.40 -24.30 -20.27
CA LYS A 1052 25.60 -24.51 -21.71
C LYS A 1052 25.59 -23.22 -22.52
N ALA A 1053 25.01 -22.15 -21.99
CA ALA A 1053 24.99 -20.85 -22.65
C ALA A 1053 26.40 -20.25 -22.76
N ASN A 1054 26.72 -19.74 -23.95
CA ASN A 1054 27.99 -19.09 -24.28
C ASN A 1054 27.84 -17.66 -24.83
N ALA A 1055 26.62 -17.13 -24.83
CA ALA A 1055 26.32 -15.74 -25.17
C ALA A 1055 25.11 -15.22 -24.37
N SER A 1056 25.01 -13.91 -24.17
CA SER A 1056 23.82 -13.27 -23.57
C SER A 1056 22.67 -13.11 -24.57
N ALA A 1057 21.46 -12.91 -24.05
CA ALA A 1057 20.30 -12.53 -24.86
C ALA A 1057 20.49 -11.21 -25.63
N GLU A 1058 21.24 -10.26 -25.07
CA GLU A 1058 21.59 -8.97 -25.69
C GLU A 1058 22.52 -9.17 -26.90
N TYR A 1059 23.62 -9.91 -26.72
CA TYR A 1059 24.59 -10.18 -27.77
C TYR A 1059 23.95 -10.93 -28.96
N LEU A 1060 23.07 -11.88 -28.68
CA LEU A 1060 22.33 -12.63 -29.71
C LEU A 1060 21.28 -11.77 -30.43
N ALA A 1061 20.61 -10.85 -29.74
CA ALA A 1061 19.70 -9.91 -30.38
C ALA A 1061 20.43 -8.93 -31.31
N ARG A 1062 21.62 -8.45 -30.93
CA ARG A 1062 22.48 -7.63 -31.79
C ARG A 1062 22.90 -8.39 -33.06
N LEU A 1063 23.35 -9.65 -32.93
CA LEU A 1063 23.68 -10.49 -34.09
C LEU A 1063 22.48 -10.73 -35.01
N LEU A 1064 21.26 -10.89 -34.47
CA LEU A 1064 20.04 -11.01 -35.28
C LEU A 1064 19.75 -9.73 -36.07
N ALA A 1065 19.88 -8.57 -35.44
CA ALA A 1065 19.69 -7.28 -36.12
C ALA A 1065 20.72 -7.06 -37.23
N GLU A 1066 22.00 -7.34 -36.96
CA GLU A 1066 23.10 -7.24 -37.94
C GLU A 1066 22.89 -8.17 -39.15
N HIS A 1067 22.45 -9.41 -38.91
CA HIS A 1067 22.12 -10.36 -39.97
C HIS A 1067 20.94 -9.87 -40.83
N ILE A 1068 19.83 -9.44 -40.22
CA ILE A 1068 18.65 -8.94 -40.95
C ILE A 1068 18.98 -7.70 -41.80
N ILE A 1069 19.87 -6.82 -41.33
CA ILE A 1069 20.36 -5.67 -42.10
C ILE A 1069 21.22 -6.11 -43.30
N ALA A 1070 21.95 -7.22 -43.17
CA ALA A 1070 22.74 -7.81 -44.26
C ALA A 1070 21.92 -8.66 -45.24
N THR A 1071 20.82 -9.28 -44.81
CA THR A 1071 19.98 -10.20 -45.62
C THR A 1071 18.51 -9.76 -45.79
N PRO A 1072 18.20 -8.49 -46.14
CA PRO A 1072 16.83 -7.93 -46.10
C PRO A 1072 15.81 -8.51 -47.11
N ALA A 1073 16.21 -9.53 -47.89
CA ALA A 1073 15.36 -10.28 -48.82
C ALA A 1073 15.29 -11.79 -48.50
N GLU A 1074 15.76 -12.20 -47.33
CA GLU A 1074 15.72 -13.59 -46.86
C GLU A 1074 14.29 -14.06 -46.54
N SER A 1075 13.99 -15.35 -46.78
CA SER A 1075 12.69 -15.91 -46.42
C SER A 1075 12.60 -16.20 -44.91
N LYS A 1076 11.40 -16.15 -44.35
CA LYS A 1076 11.19 -16.41 -42.92
C LYS A 1076 11.68 -17.80 -42.50
N GLU A 1077 11.55 -18.81 -43.37
CA GLU A 1077 11.99 -20.18 -43.12
C GLU A 1077 13.53 -20.26 -43.04
N SER A 1078 14.23 -19.55 -43.94
CA SER A 1078 15.69 -19.44 -43.92
C SER A 1078 16.17 -18.72 -42.65
N LEU A 1079 15.56 -17.59 -42.32
CA LEU A 1079 15.86 -16.85 -41.10
C LEU A 1079 15.58 -17.68 -39.82
N MET A 1080 14.50 -18.46 -39.78
CA MET A 1080 14.20 -19.37 -38.67
C MET A 1080 15.25 -20.49 -38.53
N THR A 1081 15.76 -21.00 -39.65
CA THR A 1081 16.85 -22.00 -39.66
C THR A 1081 18.14 -21.37 -39.13
N TRP A 1082 18.54 -20.22 -39.66
CA TRP A 1082 19.74 -19.49 -39.22
C TRP A 1082 19.66 -19.09 -37.73
N VAL A 1083 18.52 -18.56 -37.26
CA VAL A 1083 18.29 -18.26 -35.83
C VAL A 1083 18.46 -19.50 -34.97
N ASN A 1084 17.99 -20.67 -35.40
CA ASN A 1084 18.13 -21.91 -34.64
C ASN A 1084 19.59 -22.38 -34.57
N GLU A 1085 20.25 -22.45 -35.73
CA GLU A 1085 21.60 -23.02 -35.87
C GLU A 1085 22.70 -22.09 -35.35
N GLU A 1086 22.59 -20.78 -35.59
CA GLU A 1086 23.61 -19.81 -35.19
C GLU A 1086 23.31 -19.08 -33.87
N LEU A 1087 22.06 -18.80 -33.49
CA LEU A 1087 21.79 -18.02 -32.27
C LEU A 1087 21.30 -18.89 -31.10
N VAL A 1088 20.23 -19.65 -31.28
CA VAL A 1088 19.63 -20.46 -30.21
C VAL A 1088 20.57 -21.56 -29.73
N ALA A 1089 21.36 -22.14 -30.63
CA ALA A 1089 22.45 -23.05 -30.28
C ALA A 1089 23.48 -22.44 -29.31
N LYS A 1090 23.75 -21.12 -29.37
CA LYS A 1090 24.69 -20.42 -28.46
C LYS A 1090 24.11 -20.19 -27.05
N LEU A 1091 22.78 -20.31 -26.86
CA LEU A 1091 22.15 -20.46 -25.55
C LEU A 1091 22.30 -21.88 -24.96
N GLY A 1092 22.84 -22.84 -25.73
CA GLY A 1092 22.90 -24.24 -25.34
C GLY A 1092 21.56 -24.99 -25.47
N ILE A 1093 20.63 -24.41 -26.20
CA ILE A 1093 19.29 -24.94 -26.48
C ILE A 1093 19.35 -25.77 -27.77
N SER A 1094 18.85 -27.01 -27.71
CA SER A 1094 18.78 -27.94 -28.85
C SER A 1094 17.35 -28.45 -29.12
N ASP A 1095 16.38 -27.96 -28.35
CA ASP A 1095 14.97 -28.33 -28.35
C ASP A 1095 14.09 -27.08 -28.56
N ALA A 1096 14.54 -26.18 -29.45
CA ALA A 1096 13.81 -24.98 -29.82
C ALA A 1096 12.48 -25.33 -30.50
N LEU A 1097 11.39 -24.75 -30.02
CA LEU A 1097 10.08 -24.95 -30.61
C LEU A 1097 9.92 -24.04 -31.85
N GLU A 1098 9.21 -24.53 -32.87
CA GLU A 1098 8.90 -23.75 -34.07
C GLU A 1098 8.25 -22.40 -33.73
N VAL A 1099 7.42 -22.34 -32.67
CA VAL A 1099 6.80 -21.10 -32.19
C VAL A 1099 7.80 -20.11 -31.56
N GLU A 1100 8.89 -20.59 -30.94
CA GLU A 1100 9.96 -19.73 -30.40
C GLU A 1100 10.77 -19.11 -31.55
N LEU A 1101 11.20 -19.95 -32.50
CA LEU A 1101 11.93 -19.53 -33.71
C LEU A 1101 11.08 -18.59 -34.59
N SER A 1102 9.80 -18.92 -34.77
CA SER A 1102 8.84 -18.12 -35.53
C SER A 1102 8.54 -16.79 -34.84
N ALA A 1103 8.57 -16.71 -33.50
CA ALA A 1103 8.46 -15.45 -32.77
C ALA A 1103 9.69 -14.56 -32.99
N LEU A 1104 10.91 -15.11 -32.83
CA LEU A 1104 12.17 -14.39 -33.08
C LEU A 1104 12.23 -13.83 -34.50
N ALA A 1105 11.91 -14.64 -35.51
CA ALA A 1105 11.90 -14.23 -36.92
C ALA A 1105 10.74 -13.28 -37.29
N SER A 1106 9.69 -13.16 -36.47
CA SER A 1106 8.56 -12.24 -36.72
C SER A 1106 8.61 -10.94 -35.92
N ASN A 1107 9.37 -10.92 -34.83
CA ASN A 1107 9.53 -9.73 -33.98
C ASN A 1107 10.98 -9.62 -33.45
N PRO A 1108 11.94 -9.22 -34.31
CA PRO A 1108 13.34 -9.06 -33.91
C PRO A 1108 13.55 -8.01 -32.81
N LEU A 1109 12.67 -7.01 -32.70
CA LEU A 1109 12.72 -6.00 -31.64
C LEU A 1109 12.46 -6.58 -30.25
N ALA A 1110 11.75 -7.71 -30.15
CA ALA A 1110 11.55 -8.45 -28.89
C ALA A 1110 12.61 -9.55 -28.66
N ALA A 1111 13.66 -9.64 -29.48
CA ALA A 1111 14.58 -10.78 -29.47
C ALA A 1111 15.29 -10.98 -28.12
N VAL A 1112 15.69 -9.90 -27.44
CA VAL A 1112 16.28 -9.96 -26.09
C VAL A 1112 15.34 -10.70 -25.13
N THR A 1113 14.12 -10.18 -24.96
CA THR A 1113 13.10 -10.76 -24.07
C THR A 1113 12.74 -12.21 -24.47
N LEU A 1114 12.73 -12.52 -25.76
CA LEU A 1114 12.48 -13.87 -26.27
C LEU A 1114 13.62 -14.84 -25.91
N PHE A 1115 14.88 -14.49 -26.17
CA PHE A 1115 16.05 -15.31 -25.80
C PHE A 1115 16.11 -15.52 -24.28
N SER A 1116 16.00 -14.44 -23.48
CA SER A 1116 15.93 -14.48 -22.01
C SER A 1116 14.82 -15.40 -21.48
N LYS A 1117 13.65 -15.38 -22.13
CA LYS A 1117 12.52 -16.25 -21.77
C LYS A 1117 12.78 -17.72 -22.15
N MET A 1118 13.33 -17.98 -23.33
CA MET A 1118 13.67 -19.34 -23.79
C MET A 1118 14.63 -20.05 -22.83
N ILE A 1119 15.62 -19.32 -22.30
CA ILE A 1119 16.58 -19.86 -21.32
C ILE A 1119 16.01 -19.90 -19.90
N SER A 1120 15.30 -18.87 -19.44
CA SER A 1120 14.67 -18.85 -18.10
C SER A 1120 13.66 -19.98 -17.90
N MET A 1121 12.78 -20.22 -18.88
CA MET A 1121 11.79 -21.31 -18.83
C MET A 1121 12.45 -22.69 -18.76
N ARG A 1122 13.53 -22.91 -19.53
CA ARG A 1122 14.29 -24.18 -19.50
C ARG A 1122 15.09 -24.34 -18.21
N ALA A 1123 15.66 -23.26 -17.68
CA ALA A 1123 16.37 -23.25 -16.40
C ALA A 1123 15.44 -23.32 -15.17
N ARG A 1124 14.12 -23.13 -15.35
CA ARG A 1124 13.12 -22.96 -14.28
C ARG A 1124 13.49 -21.84 -13.30
N VAL A 1125 14.01 -20.74 -13.84
CA VAL A 1125 14.23 -19.47 -13.13
C VAL A 1125 13.04 -18.56 -13.41
N GLY A 1126 12.53 -17.91 -12.36
CA GLY A 1126 11.37 -17.03 -12.42
C GLY A 1126 11.75 -15.58 -12.22
N TRP A 1127 10.96 -14.70 -12.81
CA TRP A 1127 11.10 -13.25 -12.73
C TRP A 1127 9.69 -12.66 -12.58
N SER A 1128 9.55 -11.55 -11.87
CA SER A 1128 8.23 -10.96 -11.53
C SER A 1128 8.03 -9.55 -12.07
N THR A 1129 9.08 -8.93 -12.60
CA THR A 1129 9.07 -7.60 -13.22
C THR A 1129 10.15 -7.51 -14.31
N HIS A 1130 10.19 -6.39 -15.04
CA HIS A 1130 11.29 -5.99 -15.91
C HIS A 1130 12.04 -4.76 -15.37
N GLY A 1131 11.73 -4.32 -14.14
CA GLY A 1131 12.42 -3.24 -13.44
C GLY A 1131 12.83 -3.65 -12.02
N HIS A 1132 13.14 -2.68 -11.17
CA HIS A 1132 13.63 -2.95 -9.81
C HIS A 1132 12.50 -3.36 -8.85
N SER A 1133 12.87 -3.91 -7.69
CA SER A 1133 11.97 -4.25 -6.58
C SER A 1133 12.42 -3.63 -5.25
N ALA A 1134 11.50 -3.61 -4.27
CA ALA A 1134 11.74 -3.06 -2.94
C ALA A 1134 12.30 -4.11 -1.95
N VAL A 1135 13.06 -5.10 -2.42
CA VAL A 1135 13.72 -6.10 -1.56
C VAL A 1135 14.91 -5.45 -0.84
N ASP A 1136 15.04 -5.70 0.47
CA ASP A 1136 16.21 -5.29 1.24
C ASP A 1136 17.44 -6.08 0.75
N VAL A 1137 18.48 -5.34 0.36
CA VAL A 1137 19.69 -5.88 -0.28
C VAL A 1137 20.81 -6.12 0.73
N ASN A 1138 21.77 -6.97 0.40
CA ASN A 1138 22.83 -7.34 1.34
C ASN A 1138 23.92 -6.26 1.47
N ILE A 1139 24.48 -6.13 2.67
CA ILE A 1139 25.70 -5.37 2.97
C ILE A 1139 26.80 -6.36 3.31
N TYR A 1140 28.00 -6.12 2.77
CA TYR A 1140 29.22 -6.89 3.00
C TYR A 1140 30.33 -5.98 3.50
N SER A 1141 31.30 -6.54 4.23
CA SER A 1141 32.49 -5.79 4.64
C SER A 1141 33.68 -6.70 4.96
N SER A 1142 34.90 -6.17 4.81
CA SER A 1142 36.11 -6.73 5.42
C SER A 1142 36.06 -6.75 6.96
N GLY A 1143 35.12 -6.04 7.56
CA GLY A 1143 35.17 -5.62 8.96
C GLY A 1143 36.22 -4.51 9.16
N GLY A 1144 36.19 -3.87 10.34
CA GLY A 1144 37.16 -2.85 10.72
C GLY A 1144 36.62 -1.80 11.70
N PRO A 1145 37.40 -0.74 11.97
CA PRO A 1145 36.99 0.32 12.90
C PRO A 1145 35.68 1.01 12.48
N GLY A 1146 34.61 0.73 13.24
CA GLY A 1146 33.31 1.37 13.08
C GLY A 1146 32.34 0.72 12.09
N THR A 1147 32.69 -0.40 11.43
CA THR A 1147 31.77 -1.11 10.51
C THR A 1147 30.55 -1.68 11.25
N GLU A 1148 30.63 -1.90 12.57
CA GLU A 1148 29.49 -2.24 13.43
C GLU A 1148 28.31 -1.24 13.33
N LYS A 1149 28.55 0.01 12.86
CA LYS A 1149 27.48 1.00 12.61
C LYS A 1149 26.53 0.62 11.46
N ILE A 1150 26.97 -0.22 10.53
CA ILE A 1150 26.20 -0.66 9.35
C ILE A 1150 25.86 -2.16 9.41
N ARG A 1151 25.86 -2.72 10.63
CA ARG A 1151 25.58 -4.14 10.88
C ARG A 1151 24.09 -4.36 11.17
N GLY A 1152 23.53 -5.45 10.65
CA GLY A 1152 22.08 -5.69 10.70
C GLY A 1152 21.31 -4.86 9.66
N ASN A 1153 20.04 -4.53 9.93
CA ASN A 1153 19.16 -3.85 8.97
C ASN A 1153 19.21 -2.32 9.11
N VAL A 1154 19.80 -1.64 8.12
CA VAL A 1154 19.99 -0.18 8.07
C VAL A 1154 19.34 0.44 6.82
N GLU A 1155 19.19 1.76 6.76
CA GLU A 1155 18.76 2.52 5.56
C GLU A 1155 20.03 2.93 4.77
N ASN A 1156 19.99 2.95 3.44
CA ASN A 1156 21.20 3.23 2.62
C ASN A 1156 21.96 4.54 2.98
N ILE A 1157 21.27 5.57 3.48
CA ILE A 1157 21.91 6.80 4.00
C ILE A 1157 22.80 6.56 5.23
N GLU A 1158 22.60 5.48 5.98
CA GLU A 1158 23.43 5.07 7.12
C GLU A 1158 24.75 4.45 6.62
N VAL A 1159 24.74 3.82 5.43
CA VAL A 1159 25.96 3.40 4.72
C VAL A 1159 26.76 4.63 4.27
N GLY A 1160 26.14 5.60 3.59
CA GLY A 1160 26.80 6.87 3.25
C GLY A 1160 27.30 7.65 4.48
N GLY A 1161 26.53 7.60 5.57
CA GLY A 1161 26.92 8.14 6.88
C GLY A 1161 28.15 7.45 7.49
N PHE A 1162 28.32 6.14 7.25
CA PHE A 1162 29.56 5.42 7.58
C PHE A 1162 30.72 5.85 6.66
N LEU A 1163 30.53 5.91 5.33
CA LEU A 1163 31.62 6.24 4.39
C LEU A 1163 32.29 7.58 4.75
N ARG A 1164 31.49 8.65 4.92
CA ARG A 1164 32.02 9.97 5.33
C ARG A 1164 32.60 9.99 6.75
N GLY A 1165 32.03 9.18 7.64
CA GLY A 1165 32.47 9.05 9.03
C GLY A 1165 33.70 8.15 9.25
N TYR A 1166 34.12 7.36 8.26
CA TYR A 1166 35.34 6.55 8.32
C TYR A 1166 36.56 7.35 7.85
N LEU A 1167 36.39 8.15 6.78
CA LEU A 1167 37.42 9.04 6.23
C LEU A 1167 37.61 10.34 7.03
N ASP A 1168 36.64 10.69 7.87
CA ASP A 1168 36.59 11.93 8.67
C ASP A 1168 36.53 13.19 7.76
N VAL A 1169 35.47 13.28 6.93
CA VAL A 1169 35.32 14.30 5.88
C VAL A 1169 33.99 15.05 5.94
N ASP A 1170 34.03 16.37 5.74
CA ASP A 1170 32.86 17.26 5.87
C ASP A 1170 32.13 17.45 4.54
N VAL A 1171 31.18 16.55 4.28
CA VAL A 1171 30.25 16.59 3.14
C VAL A 1171 29.29 17.79 3.19
N GLU A 1172 29.03 18.36 4.38
CA GLU A 1172 28.16 19.53 4.53
C GLU A 1172 28.87 20.81 4.06
N SER A 1173 30.19 20.90 4.27
CA SER A 1173 31.02 22.01 3.73
C SER A 1173 31.00 22.05 2.19
N ILE A 1174 31.14 20.90 1.53
CA ILE A 1174 31.04 20.78 0.07
C ILE A 1174 29.63 21.14 -0.40
N THR A 1175 28.60 20.60 0.26
CA THR A 1175 27.19 20.94 -0.01
C THR A 1175 26.91 22.44 0.06
N LYS A 1176 27.60 23.18 0.95
CA LYS A 1176 27.49 24.64 1.06
C LYS A 1176 28.20 25.34 -0.12
N GLU A 1177 29.48 25.03 -0.36
CA GLU A 1177 30.26 25.64 -1.44
C GLU A 1177 29.60 25.44 -2.81
N LEU A 1178 29.12 24.22 -3.07
CA LEU A 1178 28.43 23.83 -4.28
C LEU A 1178 27.19 24.68 -4.55
N ARG A 1179 26.36 24.91 -3.53
CA ARG A 1179 25.16 25.77 -3.63
C ARG A 1179 25.52 27.22 -3.84
N GLU A 1180 26.45 27.75 -3.04
CA GLU A 1180 26.90 29.14 -3.17
C GLU A 1180 27.52 29.43 -4.54
N LYS A 1181 28.18 28.44 -5.15
CA LYS A 1181 28.71 28.53 -6.52
C LYS A 1181 27.63 28.40 -7.59
N MET A 1182 26.75 27.40 -7.55
CA MET A 1182 25.71 27.22 -8.58
C MET A 1182 24.72 28.39 -8.59
N GLU A 1183 24.29 28.89 -7.41
CA GLU A 1183 23.49 30.12 -7.32
C GLU A 1183 24.23 31.33 -7.94
N SER A 1184 25.57 31.39 -7.86
CA SER A 1184 26.36 32.47 -8.49
C SER A 1184 26.55 32.31 -10.02
N VAL A 1185 26.34 31.12 -10.58
CA VAL A 1185 26.37 30.87 -12.03
C VAL A 1185 25.02 31.23 -12.63
N GLU A 1186 23.92 30.75 -12.03
CA GLU A 1186 22.55 31.11 -12.45
C GLU A 1186 22.34 32.63 -12.51
N VAL A 1187 22.82 33.37 -11.51
CA VAL A 1187 22.75 34.84 -11.49
C VAL A 1187 23.54 35.47 -12.65
N LYS A 1188 24.73 34.96 -12.97
CA LYS A 1188 25.55 35.50 -14.07
C LYS A 1188 24.94 35.24 -15.44
N GLU A 1189 24.44 34.04 -15.70
CA GLU A 1189 23.78 33.74 -16.97
C GLU A 1189 22.54 34.63 -17.19
N VAL A 1190 21.83 34.99 -16.12
CA VAL A 1190 20.69 35.92 -16.14
C VAL A 1190 21.12 37.40 -16.29
N GLU A 1191 22.29 37.78 -15.79
CA GLU A 1191 22.83 39.15 -15.96
C GLU A 1191 23.50 39.37 -17.32
N GLU A 1192 24.24 38.39 -17.84
CA GLU A 1192 24.93 38.42 -19.14
C GLU A 1192 23.98 38.12 -20.30
N GLY A 1193 22.94 37.30 -20.11
CA GLY A 1193 21.94 36.90 -21.11
C GLY A 1193 20.96 37.99 -21.57
N LYS A 1194 21.32 39.28 -21.50
CA LYS A 1194 20.48 40.42 -21.91
C LYS A 1194 20.52 40.70 -23.41
N GLY A 1195 19.97 39.77 -24.20
CA GLY A 1195 19.48 40.08 -25.55
C GLY A 1195 19.87 39.09 -26.64
N GLU A 1196 19.38 37.86 -26.55
CA GLU A 1196 19.01 37.06 -27.73
C GLU A 1196 17.96 36.01 -27.33
N GLU A 1197 17.23 35.47 -28.32
CA GLU A 1197 15.98 34.73 -28.09
C GLU A 1197 16.26 33.28 -27.63
N LYS A 1198 15.64 32.86 -26.51
CA LYS A 1198 15.49 31.44 -26.12
C LYS A 1198 14.05 30.98 -26.33
N GLU A 1199 13.62 30.95 -27.58
CA GLU A 1199 12.64 29.95 -28.01
C GLU A 1199 13.34 28.59 -28.22
N GLU A 1200 12.57 27.50 -28.25
CA GLU A 1200 13.00 26.16 -28.69
C GLU A 1200 14.24 25.49 -28.05
N MET A 1201 14.28 25.31 -26.71
CA MET A 1201 15.06 24.18 -26.14
C MET A 1201 14.53 23.54 -24.84
N HIS A 1202 13.21 23.53 -24.62
CA HIS A 1202 12.58 22.79 -23.51
C HIS A 1202 11.47 21.86 -24.03
N GLY A 1203 11.87 20.70 -24.54
CA GLY A 1203 10.96 19.61 -24.88
C GLY A 1203 10.28 19.02 -23.63
N HIS A 1204 9.00 18.66 -23.73
CA HIS A 1204 8.22 18.16 -22.60
C HIS A 1204 8.72 16.78 -22.08
N PRO A 1205 9.03 16.62 -20.77
CA PRO A 1205 9.52 15.36 -20.21
C PRO A 1205 8.55 14.17 -20.29
N GLU A 1206 7.26 14.41 -20.52
CA GLU A 1206 6.18 13.38 -20.48
C GLU A 1206 6.22 12.39 -21.66
N SER A 1207 7.15 12.55 -22.60
CA SER A 1207 7.32 11.67 -23.76
C SER A 1207 8.26 10.48 -23.52
N TRP A 1208 9.26 10.63 -22.64
CA TRP A 1208 10.37 9.67 -22.50
C TRP A 1208 10.14 8.55 -21.48
N VAL A 1209 9.17 8.69 -20.57
CA VAL A 1209 8.86 7.68 -19.53
C VAL A 1209 8.00 6.53 -20.09
N LYS A 1210 8.37 6.02 -21.27
CA LYS A 1210 7.67 4.93 -21.98
C LYS A 1210 8.59 3.84 -22.55
N GLU A 1211 9.90 4.07 -22.57
CA GLU A 1211 10.89 3.08 -23.03
C GLU A 1211 11.96 2.88 -21.96
N VAL A 1212 11.55 2.16 -20.91
CA VAL A 1212 12.37 1.38 -19.95
C VAL A 1212 11.61 0.08 -19.70
#